data_AF-A0A3D4TVI3-F1
#
_entry.id   AF-A0A3D4TVI3-F1
#
_cell.length_a   1.000
_cell.length_b   1.000
_cell.length_c   1.000
_cell.angle_alpha   90.00
_cell.angle_beta   90.00
_cell.angle_gamma   90.00
#
_symmetry.space_group_name_H-M   'P 1'
#
loop_
_entity.id
_entity.type
_entity.pdbx_description
1 polymer ?
#
loop_
_entity_poly.entity_id
_entity_poly.type
_entity_poly.pdbx_seq_one_letter_code
_entity_poly.pdbx_strand_id
1 'polypeptide(L)'
;MKNILSIISLVFVVSYLSANPVEFPSKQKAIIYNDAIKVLKNYEQYSNQMADAVVNIDELNKLSQKLIDQFVSRKAIIFNDLDPTHKLSEAYELESYVANILLWYPDGMKISLDFDNLKAGNIISHGDDIYTVDIMTSKRINGNYLNKQQNKNTEELLFRIAFFQKNGSFENYKIAGVRSSKSTTLANDSKLLAEVKSVEFTDKEMQQVKEQTRAILNDYINFLNLLTDPKENSEDKGYYRISFLGLFKDSTMNVANDIEPNPQKRWLPITDYQKNIVASYPEGIRNLGLNIDSAEYGKVVSDGGDKYYINGYIDKFFSGKYQSKSVFRDNSKYDFKVSFERDDNTFKNFKLSSIDKFGVNLYNQTSNNSAQELPSNPITSINRKGLHLGLSLGGGFTYFNDKNLTSNSILEWGVKGKTALNAEASASWYFTNRLGVNIGIEYCRYGANANLSGTFRNNKLSIDTQDEPYLKIVAAAYDSLLNLNYISIPISFIFHSNSNPEKWGFYFEGGVVASFNLGSTYKTTGSFATSGFYEQFPENTQIISIPEWGFINRANISNSGKANVSNFNLALKSSVGITYPINYFTTIFVGPEIIWNISNLSKAKNSTNAFGEISPSQKVGLLKYGVKFGVSYKF
;
A
#
# COMPACT_ATOMS: atom_id res chain seq x y z
N MET A 1 -16.05 2.00 67.98
CA MET A 1 -16.09 2.65 66.65
C MET A 1 -14.64 2.79 66.16
N LYS A 2 -13.89 1.81 65.65
CA LYS A 2 -14.11 0.53 64.95
C LYS A 2 -14.81 0.64 63.59
N ASN A 3 -13.97 0.62 62.54
CA ASN A 3 -14.06 -0.27 61.37
C ASN A 3 -14.89 0.10 60.13
N ILE A 4 -14.88 1.33 59.60
CA ILE A 4 -15.55 1.59 58.29
C ILE A 4 -14.76 2.44 57.27
N LEU A 5 -13.52 2.90 57.53
CA LEU A 5 -12.84 3.80 56.57
C LEU A 5 -11.53 3.29 55.91
N SER A 6 -11.13 2.04 56.14
CA SER A 6 -9.89 1.49 55.54
C SER A 6 -10.09 0.39 54.49
N ILE A 7 -11.30 0.19 53.97
CA ILE A 7 -11.61 -0.82 52.93
C ILE A 7 -12.01 -0.16 51.59
N ILE A 8 -11.41 0.98 51.24
CA ILE A 8 -11.62 1.63 49.92
C ILE A 8 -10.31 1.81 49.13
N SER A 9 -9.14 1.51 49.71
CA SER A 9 -7.83 1.74 49.04
C SER A 9 -7.11 0.50 48.50
N LEU A 10 -7.75 -0.66 48.34
CA LEU A 10 -7.03 -1.82 47.76
C LEU A 10 -7.93 -2.83 47.05
N VAL A 11 -8.85 -2.37 46.20
CA VAL A 11 -9.21 -3.15 45.02
C VAL A 11 -8.35 -2.62 43.89
N PHE A 12 -7.08 -3.06 43.88
CA PHE A 12 -6.35 -3.14 42.62
C PHE A 12 -7.20 -4.08 41.76
N VAL A 13 -8.03 -3.49 40.90
CA VAL A 13 -8.56 -4.17 39.73
C VAL A 13 -7.32 -4.49 38.91
N VAL A 14 -6.72 -5.65 39.19
CA VAL A 14 -5.93 -6.37 38.22
C VAL A 14 -6.94 -6.73 37.14
N SER A 15 -7.18 -5.77 36.25
CA SER A 15 -7.83 -6.00 34.98
C SER A 15 -6.95 -7.03 34.30
N TYR A 16 -7.24 -8.31 34.50
CA TYR A 16 -6.89 -9.31 33.51
C TYR A 16 -7.50 -8.77 32.23
N LEU A 17 -6.67 -8.23 31.35
CA LEU A 17 -7.00 -7.86 29.98
C LEU A 17 -7.50 -9.14 29.32
N SER A 18 -8.78 -9.44 29.53
CA SER A 18 -9.45 -10.50 28.79
C SER A 18 -9.47 -10.03 27.35
N ALA A 19 -8.71 -10.75 26.53
CA ALA A 19 -8.68 -10.59 25.09
C ALA A 19 -10.12 -10.68 24.55
N ASN A 20 -10.73 -9.53 24.27
CA ASN A 20 -12.11 -9.45 23.81
C ASN A 20 -12.11 -9.27 22.27
N PRO A 21 -12.99 -9.98 21.56
CA PRO A 21 -13.23 -9.70 20.15
C PRO A 21 -13.63 -8.22 19.96
N VAL A 22 -12.96 -7.52 19.05
CA VAL A 22 -13.31 -6.14 18.69
C VAL A 22 -13.97 -6.14 17.32
N GLU A 23 -15.13 -5.47 17.24
CA GLU A 23 -15.86 -5.34 15.99
C GLU A 23 -15.39 -4.11 15.20
N PHE A 24 -14.64 -4.37 14.14
CA PHE A 24 -14.27 -3.35 13.15
C PHE A 24 -15.30 -3.26 12.02
N PRO A 25 -15.52 -2.07 11.42
CA PRO A 25 -16.28 -1.93 10.17
C PRO A 25 -15.73 -2.83 9.07
N SER A 26 -16.59 -3.34 8.18
CA SER A 26 -16.20 -4.26 7.10
C SER A 26 -15.05 -3.72 6.24
N LYS A 27 -14.99 -2.40 6.04
CA LYS A 27 -13.89 -1.72 5.34
C LYS A 27 -12.55 -1.89 6.06
N GLN A 28 -12.52 -1.70 7.38
CA GLN A 28 -11.30 -1.86 8.18
C GLN A 28 -10.91 -3.33 8.31
N LYS A 29 -11.87 -4.25 8.49
CA LYS A 29 -11.62 -5.69 8.44
C LYS A 29 -10.95 -6.11 7.13
N ALA A 30 -11.44 -5.61 6.00
CA ALA A 30 -10.84 -5.86 4.70
C ALA A 30 -9.38 -5.36 4.63
N ILE A 31 -9.08 -4.15 5.11
CA ILE A 31 -7.70 -3.63 5.16
C ILE A 31 -6.81 -4.56 6.00
N ILE A 32 -7.26 -4.90 7.21
CA ILE A 32 -6.54 -5.76 8.15
C ILE A 32 -6.23 -7.12 7.53
N TYR A 33 -7.22 -7.78 6.93
CA TYR A 33 -7.04 -9.10 6.34
C TYR A 33 -6.08 -9.05 5.14
N ASN A 34 -6.10 -7.97 4.35
CA ASN A 34 -5.22 -7.85 3.20
C ASN A 34 -3.76 -7.60 3.58
N ASP A 35 -3.51 -6.76 4.59
CA ASP A 35 -2.15 -6.56 5.07
C ASP A 35 -1.62 -7.80 5.81
N ALA A 36 -2.48 -8.55 6.50
CA ALA A 36 -2.16 -9.88 7.00
C ALA A 36 -1.79 -10.87 5.87
N ILE A 37 -2.52 -10.87 4.75
CA ILE A 37 -2.18 -11.68 3.57
C ILE A 37 -0.83 -11.28 2.98
N LYS A 38 -0.49 -9.98 2.95
CA LYS A 38 0.83 -9.53 2.46
C LYS A 38 1.96 -10.11 3.30
N VAL A 39 1.79 -10.19 4.62
CA VAL A 39 2.77 -10.81 5.52
C VAL A 39 2.94 -12.30 5.19
N LEU A 40 1.83 -13.02 4.95
CA LEU A 40 1.89 -14.44 4.56
C LEU A 40 2.56 -14.66 3.20
N LYS A 41 2.32 -13.78 2.23
CA LYS A 41 3.03 -13.79 0.93
C LYS A 41 4.52 -13.56 1.09
N ASN A 42 4.91 -12.62 1.95
CA ASN A 42 6.33 -12.39 2.27
C ASN A 42 6.95 -13.61 2.96
N TYR A 43 6.23 -14.24 3.89
CA TYR A 43 6.67 -15.49 4.54
C TYR A 43 6.89 -16.62 3.52
N GLU A 44 5.94 -16.84 2.61
CA GLU A 44 6.08 -17.81 1.50
C GLU A 44 7.27 -17.47 0.60
N GLN A 45 7.38 -16.21 0.18
CA GLN A 45 8.44 -15.73 -0.69
C GLN A 45 9.82 -15.92 -0.05
N TYR A 46 10.04 -15.45 1.18
CA TYR A 46 11.36 -15.54 1.83
C TYR A 46 11.74 -16.98 2.13
N SER A 47 10.79 -17.82 2.56
CA SER A 47 11.05 -19.26 2.74
C SER A 47 11.46 -19.92 1.43
N ASN A 48 10.79 -19.58 0.32
CA ASN A 48 11.13 -20.11 -1.00
C ASN A 48 12.47 -19.58 -1.53
N GLN A 49 12.81 -18.33 -1.26
CA GLN A 49 14.11 -17.75 -1.63
C GLN A 49 15.25 -18.40 -0.82
N MET A 50 15.03 -18.70 0.47
CA MET A 50 16.00 -19.46 1.27
C MET A 50 16.29 -20.82 0.65
N ALA A 51 15.25 -21.51 0.16
CA ALA A 51 15.42 -22.79 -0.54
C ALA A 51 16.26 -22.67 -1.83
N ASP A 52 16.20 -21.54 -2.53
CA ASP A 52 17.03 -21.31 -3.73
C ASP A 52 18.47 -20.94 -3.37
N ALA A 53 18.67 -20.33 -2.19
CA ALA A 53 19.96 -19.80 -1.74
C ALA A 53 20.80 -20.80 -0.94
N VAL A 54 20.40 -22.08 -0.82
CA VAL A 54 21.10 -23.08 0.03
C VAL A 54 22.58 -23.24 -0.27
N VAL A 55 23.02 -22.92 -1.49
CA VAL A 55 24.43 -22.99 -1.92
C VAL A 55 25.23 -21.73 -1.52
N ASN A 56 24.56 -20.60 -1.29
CA ASN A 56 25.18 -19.32 -0.96
C ASN A 56 24.88 -18.95 0.50
N ILE A 57 25.80 -19.29 1.41
CA ILE A 57 25.62 -19.14 2.87
C ILE A 57 25.33 -17.67 3.27
N ASP A 58 26.00 -16.70 2.65
CA ASP A 58 25.81 -15.28 2.98
C ASP A 58 24.41 -14.80 2.61
N GLU A 59 23.93 -15.18 1.42
CA GLU A 59 22.58 -14.87 0.95
C GLU A 59 21.52 -15.61 1.78
N LEU A 60 21.78 -16.88 2.11
CA LEU A 60 20.94 -17.69 2.96
C LEU A 60 20.76 -17.06 4.34
N ASN A 61 21.85 -16.62 4.98
CA ASN A 61 21.82 -15.94 6.28
C ASN A 61 21.00 -14.64 6.20
N LYS A 62 21.17 -13.86 5.13
CA LYS A 62 20.42 -12.62 4.91
C LYS A 62 18.93 -12.88 4.70
N LEU A 63 18.56 -13.92 3.97
CA LEU A 63 17.17 -14.32 3.75
C LEU A 63 16.53 -14.92 5.00
N SER A 64 17.29 -15.69 5.78
CA SER A 64 16.88 -16.22 7.08
C SER A 64 16.53 -15.08 8.03
N GLN A 65 17.34 -14.02 8.05
CA GLN A 65 17.04 -12.82 8.83
C GLN A 65 15.76 -12.12 8.34
N LYS A 66 15.57 -11.97 7.02
CA LYS A 66 14.33 -11.38 6.46
C LYS A 66 13.07 -12.18 6.82
N LEU A 67 13.19 -13.51 6.86
CA LEU A 67 12.11 -14.41 7.30
C LEU A 67 11.83 -14.20 8.80
N ILE A 68 12.87 -14.19 9.64
CA ILE A 68 12.77 -13.92 11.07
C ILE A 68 12.11 -12.56 11.31
N ASP A 69 12.46 -11.55 10.52
CA ASP A 69 11.92 -10.19 10.63
C ASP A 69 10.42 -10.08 10.28
N GLN A 70 9.82 -11.11 9.66
CA GLN A 70 8.36 -11.20 9.47
C GLN A 70 7.62 -11.52 10.77
N PHE A 71 8.32 -12.02 11.79
CA PHE A 71 7.73 -12.37 13.06
C PHE A 71 7.86 -11.23 14.07
N VAL A 72 7.00 -11.28 15.08
CA VAL A 72 6.98 -10.30 16.18
C VAL A 72 8.25 -10.41 17.01
N SER A 73 8.70 -11.64 17.28
CA SER A 73 9.84 -11.93 18.13
C SER A 73 10.57 -13.20 17.66
N ARG A 74 11.86 -13.32 17.95
CA ARG A 74 12.64 -14.57 17.72
C ARG A 74 12.12 -15.74 18.56
N LYS A 75 11.37 -15.44 19.62
CA LYS A 75 10.70 -16.40 20.50
C LYS A 75 9.29 -16.79 20.04
N ALA A 76 8.85 -16.31 18.87
CA ALA A 76 7.57 -16.71 18.31
C ALA A 76 7.51 -18.25 18.20
N ILE A 77 6.37 -18.82 18.60
CA ILE A 77 6.18 -20.28 18.58
C ILE A 77 5.61 -20.71 17.23
N ILE A 78 6.29 -21.67 16.62
CA ILE A 78 6.02 -22.19 15.28
C ILE A 78 5.75 -23.68 15.37
N PHE A 79 4.61 -24.12 14.86
CA PHE A 79 4.30 -25.53 14.68
C PHE A 79 5.37 -26.23 13.82
N ASN A 80 5.82 -27.38 14.28
CA ASN A 80 6.80 -28.21 13.58
C ASN A 80 6.11 -29.03 12.49
N ASP A 81 5.94 -28.41 11.33
CA ASP A 81 5.55 -29.06 10.09
C ASP A 81 6.74 -29.63 9.29
N LEU A 82 7.96 -29.48 9.81
CA LEU A 82 9.20 -29.89 9.15
C LEU A 82 9.50 -31.38 9.31
N ASP A 83 9.04 -32.01 10.39
CA ASP A 83 9.20 -33.46 10.64
C ASP A 83 8.05 -34.25 10.01
N PRO A 84 8.27 -35.01 8.92
CA PRO A 84 7.21 -35.76 8.26
C PRO A 84 6.63 -36.90 9.13
N THR A 85 7.31 -37.28 10.21
CA THR A 85 6.91 -38.37 11.10
C THR A 85 6.19 -37.90 12.37
N HIS A 86 6.20 -36.60 12.66
CA HIS A 86 5.67 -35.99 13.89
C HIS A 86 6.14 -36.69 15.19
N LYS A 87 7.39 -37.18 15.22
CA LYS A 87 7.99 -37.83 16.39
C LYS A 87 8.77 -36.85 17.26
N LEU A 88 9.20 -35.74 16.68
CA LEU A 88 9.89 -34.66 17.39
C LEU A 88 8.89 -33.72 18.08
N SER A 89 9.40 -32.67 18.72
CA SER A 89 8.57 -31.64 19.37
C SER A 89 7.50 -31.11 18.42
N GLU A 90 6.27 -30.94 18.91
CA GLU A 90 5.14 -30.43 18.13
C GLU A 90 5.37 -28.99 17.63
N ALA A 91 6.15 -28.22 18.38
CA ALA A 91 6.44 -26.84 18.03
C ALA A 91 7.82 -26.41 18.54
N TYR A 92 8.37 -25.40 17.86
CA TYR A 92 9.69 -24.83 18.08
C TYR A 92 9.59 -23.31 18.20
N GLU A 93 10.57 -22.71 18.86
CA GLU A 93 10.81 -21.27 18.70
C GLU A 93 11.27 -20.99 17.26
N LEU A 94 10.94 -19.81 16.74
CA LEU A 94 11.19 -19.41 15.36
C LEU A 94 12.65 -19.63 14.94
N GLU A 95 13.61 -19.29 15.78
CA GLU A 95 15.02 -19.43 15.44
C GLU A 95 15.41 -20.91 15.27
N SER A 96 14.93 -21.78 16.15
CA SER A 96 15.11 -23.23 16.03
C SER A 96 14.40 -23.78 14.79
N TYR A 97 13.20 -23.28 14.49
CA TYR A 97 12.45 -23.65 13.29
C TYR A 97 13.22 -23.29 12.02
N VAL A 98 13.74 -22.05 11.93
CA VAL A 98 14.54 -21.57 10.78
C VAL A 98 15.84 -22.37 10.67
N ALA A 99 16.54 -22.62 11.76
CA ALA A 99 17.74 -23.47 11.77
C ALA A 99 17.43 -24.90 11.28
N ASN A 100 16.30 -25.48 11.71
CA ASN A 100 15.86 -26.80 11.27
C ASN A 100 15.49 -26.83 9.78
N ILE A 101 14.97 -25.74 9.19
CA ILE A 101 14.80 -25.67 7.73
C ILE A 101 16.15 -25.90 7.05
N LEU A 102 17.20 -25.21 7.51
CA LEU A 102 18.53 -25.29 6.90
C LEU A 102 19.18 -26.66 7.12
N LEU A 103 19.07 -27.21 8.33
CA LEU A 103 19.70 -28.48 8.70
C LEU A 103 18.97 -29.70 8.14
N TRP A 104 17.63 -29.66 8.13
CA TRP A 104 16.82 -30.81 7.72
C TRP A 104 16.52 -30.82 6.22
N TYR A 105 16.66 -29.70 5.53
CA TYR A 105 16.46 -29.60 4.08
C TYR A 105 17.68 -28.95 3.41
N PRO A 106 18.84 -29.64 3.38
CA PRO A 106 20.06 -29.07 2.82
C PRO A 106 19.96 -28.82 1.30
N ASP A 107 19.07 -29.53 0.60
CA ASP A 107 18.75 -29.30 -0.82
C ASP A 107 17.72 -28.17 -1.04
N GLY A 108 17.24 -27.54 0.04
CA GLY A 108 16.18 -26.54 0.03
C GLY A 108 14.77 -27.13 0.20
N MET A 109 13.87 -26.31 0.76
CA MET A 109 12.47 -26.65 1.00
C MET A 109 11.55 -25.59 0.43
N LYS A 110 10.75 -25.94 -0.58
CA LYS A 110 9.70 -25.06 -1.10
C LYS A 110 8.43 -25.18 -0.28
N ILE A 111 7.80 -24.05 -0.02
CA ILE A 111 6.50 -23.96 0.63
C ILE A 111 5.49 -23.29 -0.29
N SER A 112 4.24 -23.72 -0.20
CA SER A 112 3.12 -23.08 -0.88
C SER A 112 1.96 -22.89 0.10
N LEU A 113 1.38 -21.69 0.13
CA LEU A 113 0.18 -21.38 0.91
C LEU A 113 -1.05 -21.30 -0.01
N ASP A 114 -2.18 -21.85 0.44
CA ASP A 114 -3.45 -21.74 -0.27
C ASP A 114 -4.13 -20.39 0.01
N PHE A 115 -3.82 -19.40 -0.82
CA PHE A 115 -4.40 -18.05 -0.72
C PHE A 115 -5.84 -17.95 -1.23
N ASP A 116 -6.34 -18.96 -1.94
CA ASP A 116 -7.69 -18.95 -2.50
C ASP A 116 -8.73 -19.41 -1.46
N ASN A 117 -8.30 -20.21 -0.47
CA ASN A 117 -9.17 -20.77 0.57
C ASN A 117 -8.85 -20.26 1.99
N LEU A 118 -8.35 -19.03 2.12
CA LEU A 118 -8.06 -18.42 3.42
C LEU A 118 -9.31 -18.20 4.27
N LYS A 119 -9.17 -18.45 5.58
CA LYS A 119 -10.21 -18.13 6.57
C LYS A 119 -9.65 -17.24 7.67
N ALA A 120 -10.34 -16.15 8.01
CA ALA A 120 -9.99 -15.25 9.09
C ALA A 120 -10.83 -15.53 10.34
N GLY A 121 -10.18 -15.48 11.49
CA GLY A 121 -10.83 -15.43 12.79
C GLY A 121 -11.32 -14.03 13.13
N ASN A 122 -11.84 -13.89 14.36
CA ASN A 122 -12.14 -12.60 14.93
C ASN A 122 -10.85 -11.79 15.17
N ILE A 123 -10.96 -10.47 15.10
CA ILE A 123 -9.86 -9.57 15.49
C ILE A 123 -9.94 -9.40 17.00
N ILE A 124 -8.83 -9.68 17.67
CA ILE A 124 -8.72 -9.74 19.12
C ILE A 124 -7.89 -8.55 19.59
N SER A 125 -8.39 -7.77 20.54
CA SER A 125 -7.60 -6.71 21.19
C SER A 125 -6.84 -7.24 22.40
N HIS A 126 -5.60 -6.79 22.55
CA HIS A 126 -4.72 -7.14 23.67
C HIS A 126 -4.42 -5.93 24.57
N GLY A 127 -5.10 -4.81 24.38
CA GLY A 127 -4.78 -3.53 25.03
C GLY A 127 -3.70 -2.75 24.28
N ASP A 128 -3.45 -1.52 24.72
CA ASP A 128 -2.43 -0.62 24.17
C ASP A 128 -2.45 -0.50 22.63
N ASP A 129 -3.62 -0.45 22.01
CA ASP A 129 -3.80 -0.41 20.55
C ASP A 129 -3.20 -1.61 19.78
N ILE A 130 -2.90 -2.72 20.45
CA ILE A 130 -2.37 -3.95 19.83
C ILE A 130 -3.52 -4.92 19.54
N TYR A 131 -3.53 -5.45 18.33
CA TYR A 131 -4.54 -6.36 17.83
C TYR A 131 -3.90 -7.60 17.21
N THR A 132 -4.63 -8.71 17.21
CA THR A 132 -4.27 -9.90 16.45
C THR A 132 -5.43 -10.42 15.61
N VAL A 133 -5.12 -11.03 14.48
CA VAL A 133 -6.06 -11.81 13.67
C VAL A 133 -5.45 -13.17 13.36
N ASP A 134 -6.25 -14.22 13.52
CA ASP A 134 -5.85 -15.57 13.15
C ASP A 134 -6.25 -15.84 11.69
N ILE A 135 -5.28 -16.22 10.85
CA ILE A 135 -5.47 -16.54 9.44
C ILE A 135 -5.17 -18.03 9.23
N MET A 136 -6.17 -18.78 8.81
CA MET A 136 -6.05 -20.21 8.54
C MET A 136 -5.86 -20.47 7.04
N THR A 137 -4.88 -21.30 6.72
CA THR A 137 -4.54 -21.69 5.34
C THR A 137 -3.93 -23.10 5.32
N SER A 138 -3.98 -23.76 4.17
CA SER A 138 -3.21 -24.98 3.94
C SER A 138 -1.79 -24.63 3.51
N LYS A 139 -0.79 -25.12 4.24
CA LYS A 139 0.62 -25.03 3.87
C LYS A 139 1.08 -26.38 3.32
N ARG A 140 1.58 -26.36 2.09
CA ARG A 140 2.19 -27.51 1.44
C ARG A 140 3.71 -27.36 1.45
N ILE A 141 4.40 -28.41 1.86
CA ILE A 141 5.87 -28.51 1.81
C ILE A 141 6.27 -29.38 0.62
N ASN A 142 7.37 -29.03 -0.03
CA ASN A 142 8.06 -29.87 -1.00
C ASN A 142 9.57 -29.73 -0.81
N GLY A 143 10.20 -30.75 -0.23
CA GLY A 143 11.65 -30.76 0.03
C GLY A 143 12.17 -32.17 0.32
N ASN A 144 13.50 -32.32 0.30
CA ASN A 144 14.17 -33.58 0.59
C ASN A 144 14.61 -33.61 2.06
N TYR A 145 13.81 -34.23 2.92
CA TYR A 145 14.08 -34.32 4.36
C TYR A 145 15.32 -35.19 4.63
N LEU A 146 16.34 -34.59 5.22
CA LEU A 146 17.64 -35.16 5.56
C LEU A 146 18.32 -35.89 4.39
N ASN A 147 18.03 -35.46 3.15
CA ASN A 147 18.45 -36.10 1.91
C ASN A 147 18.11 -37.59 1.79
N LYS A 148 17.05 -38.02 2.48
CA LYS A 148 16.63 -39.43 2.57
C LYS A 148 15.20 -39.65 2.12
N GLN A 149 14.30 -38.71 2.39
CA GLN A 149 12.88 -38.86 2.14
C GLN A 149 12.29 -37.57 1.58
N GLN A 150 11.54 -37.68 0.49
CA GLN A 150 10.77 -36.55 -0.01
C GLN A 150 9.61 -36.23 0.94
N ASN A 151 9.58 -35.02 1.49
CA ASN A 151 8.44 -34.50 2.24
C ASN A 151 7.49 -33.75 1.30
N LYS A 152 6.23 -34.20 1.23
CA LYS A 152 5.13 -33.59 0.47
C LYS A 152 3.93 -33.25 1.35
N ASN A 153 4.14 -33.12 2.66
CA ASN A 153 3.07 -32.93 3.61
C ASN A 153 2.31 -31.63 3.34
N THR A 154 1.01 -31.70 3.58
CA THR A 154 0.11 -30.56 3.57
C THR A 154 -0.54 -30.48 4.94
N GLU A 155 -0.31 -29.38 5.64
CA GLU A 155 -0.91 -29.13 6.95
C GLU A 155 -1.79 -27.89 6.92
N GLU A 156 -2.91 -27.95 7.63
CA GLU A 156 -3.74 -26.77 7.85
C GLU A 156 -3.21 -26.02 9.06
N LEU A 157 -2.71 -24.81 8.81
CA LEU A 157 -2.03 -23.99 9.79
C LEU A 157 -2.79 -22.70 10.05
N LEU A 158 -2.71 -22.25 11.29
CA LEU A 158 -3.29 -21.02 11.79
C LEU A 158 -2.13 -20.06 12.12
N PHE A 159 -2.03 -19.00 11.32
CA PHE A 159 -1.06 -17.93 11.47
C PHE A 159 -1.68 -16.81 12.28
N ARG A 160 -1.14 -16.53 13.46
CA ARG A 160 -1.56 -15.37 14.25
C ARG A 160 -0.80 -14.15 13.77
N ILE A 161 -1.48 -13.19 13.17
CA ILE A 161 -0.91 -11.95 12.71
C ILE A 161 -1.22 -10.84 13.71
N ALA A 162 -0.18 -10.24 14.27
CA ALA A 162 -0.26 -9.10 15.17
C ALA A 162 0.02 -7.80 14.43
N PHE A 163 -0.64 -6.73 14.84
CA PHE A 163 -0.50 -5.37 14.31
C PHE A 163 -0.95 -4.37 15.37
N PHE A 164 -0.65 -3.09 15.19
CA PHE A 164 -1.14 -2.06 16.10
C PHE A 164 -1.83 -0.92 15.35
N GLN A 165 -2.71 -0.21 16.04
CA GLN A 165 -3.41 0.94 15.49
C GLN A 165 -2.76 2.24 15.98
N LYS A 166 -2.49 3.17 15.06
CA LYS A 166 -1.95 4.50 15.39
C LYS A 166 -2.64 5.53 14.53
N ASN A 167 -3.23 6.57 15.11
CA ASN A 167 -3.91 7.65 14.38
C ASN A 167 -4.96 7.15 13.34
N GLY A 168 -5.60 6.01 13.59
CA GLY A 168 -6.59 5.42 12.69
C GLY A 168 -6.03 4.57 11.53
N SER A 169 -4.70 4.52 11.34
CA SER A 169 -4.03 3.53 10.48
C SER A 169 -3.65 2.28 11.27
N PHE A 170 -3.59 1.13 10.57
CA PHE A 170 -3.06 -0.11 11.11
C PHE A 170 -1.65 -0.32 10.57
N GLU A 171 -0.69 -0.61 11.44
CA GLU A 171 0.73 -0.60 11.12
C GLU A 171 1.45 -1.83 11.68
N ASN A 172 2.64 -2.10 11.11
CA ASN A 172 3.60 -3.14 11.51
C ASN A 172 3.01 -4.54 11.70
N TYR A 173 2.36 -5.05 10.66
CA TYR A 173 1.86 -6.42 10.64
C TYR A 173 3.01 -7.43 10.72
N LYS A 174 2.92 -8.37 11.66
CA LYS A 174 3.94 -9.40 11.94
C LYS A 174 3.29 -10.72 12.39
N ILE A 175 3.97 -11.84 12.16
CA ILE A 175 3.52 -13.15 12.62
C ILE A 175 3.89 -13.32 14.10
N ALA A 176 2.91 -13.45 14.99
CA ALA A 176 3.14 -13.70 16.41
C ALA A 176 3.39 -15.18 16.71
N GLY A 177 2.83 -16.07 15.88
CA GLY A 177 3.02 -17.52 15.99
C GLY A 177 2.29 -18.28 14.89
N VAL A 178 2.62 -19.56 14.76
CA VAL A 178 2.00 -20.48 13.79
C VAL A 178 1.63 -21.76 14.53
N ARG A 179 0.40 -22.22 14.36
CA ARG A 179 -0.15 -23.41 15.04
C ARG A 179 -0.80 -24.35 14.04
N SER A 180 -0.85 -25.63 14.34
CA SER A 180 -1.72 -26.56 13.58
C SER A 180 -3.18 -26.32 13.97
N SER A 181 -4.11 -26.43 13.02
CA SER A 181 -5.56 -26.41 13.32
C SER A 181 -5.99 -27.59 14.21
N LYS A 182 -5.16 -28.62 14.33
CA LYS A 182 -5.37 -29.81 15.17
C LYS A 182 -4.70 -29.71 16.55
N SER A 183 -3.86 -28.70 16.78
CA SER A 183 -3.10 -28.59 18.02
C SER A 183 -4.02 -28.21 19.18
N THR A 184 -3.86 -28.88 20.32
CA THR A 184 -4.52 -28.52 21.58
C THR A 184 -3.66 -27.61 22.45
N THR A 185 -2.41 -27.35 22.03
CA THR A 185 -1.44 -26.60 22.81
C THR A 185 -1.63 -25.09 22.60
N LEU A 186 -2.01 -24.37 23.66
CA LEU A 186 -2.12 -22.91 23.63
C LEU A 186 -0.78 -22.25 23.98
N ALA A 187 -0.11 -21.66 22.99
CA ALA A 187 1.01 -20.75 23.24
C ALA A 187 0.49 -19.42 23.82
N ASN A 188 1.18 -18.89 24.84
CA ASN A 188 0.86 -17.57 25.39
C ASN A 188 1.64 -16.46 24.66
N ASP A 189 1.10 -16.02 23.52
CA ASP A 189 1.78 -15.04 22.66
C ASP A 189 1.74 -13.62 23.24
N SER A 190 0.87 -13.35 24.23
CA SER A 190 0.58 -11.99 24.73
C SER A 190 1.83 -11.22 25.17
N LYS A 191 2.81 -11.92 25.76
CA LYS A 191 4.08 -11.32 26.21
C LYS A 191 4.99 -10.86 25.07
N LEU A 192 4.86 -11.48 23.90
CA LEU A 192 5.67 -11.17 22.72
C LEU A 192 5.06 -10.02 21.90
N LEU A 193 3.74 -9.81 21.99
CA LEU A 193 3.01 -8.85 21.17
C LEU A 193 3.50 -7.41 21.32
N ALA A 194 4.11 -7.03 22.45
CA ALA A 194 4.68 -5.70 22.63
C ALA A 194 5.73 -5.34 21.55
N GLU A 195 6.45 -6.32 21.00
CA GLU A 195 7.46 -6.09 19.95
C GLU A 195 6.85 -5.64 18.61
N VAL A 196 5.52 -5.77 18.40
CA VAL A 196 4.81 -5.13 17.27
C VAL A 196 4.92 -3.60 17.30
N LYS A 197 5.19 -2.99 18.44
CA LYS A 197 5.45 -1.55 18.54
C LYS A 197 6.92 -1.18 18.32
N SER A 198 7.69 -2.06 17.67
CA SER A 198 9.09 -1.77 17.35
C SER A 198 9.21 -0.47 16.54
N VAL A 199 10.18 0.36 16.90
CA VAL A 199 10.52 1.60 16.19
C VAL A 199 11.73 1.36 15.29
N GLU A 200 11.73 1.99 14.12
CA GLU A 200 12.89 1.96 13.23
C GLU A 200 13.90 3.02 13.65
N PHE A 201 15.09 2.58 14.03
CA PHE A 201 16.25 3.43 14.27
C PHE A 201 17.16 3.38 13.06
N THR A 202 17.89 4.46 12.79
CA THR A 202 18.95 4.45 11.77
C THR A 202 20.05 3.47 12.15
N ASP A 203 20.83 2.99 11.18
CA ASP A 203 21.94 2.05 11.44
C ASP A 203 22.92 2.59 12.48
N LYS A 204 23.19 3.90 12.46
CA LYS A 204 24.06 4.57 13.43
C LYS A 204 23.48 4.56 14.83
N GLU A 205 22.20 4.91 14.98
CA GLU A 205 21.51 4.87 16.28
C GLU A 205 21.44 3.45 16.83
N MET A 206 21.08 2.49 15.97
CA MET A 206 21.02 1.08 16.32
C MET A 206 22.40 0.55 16.75
N GLN A 207 23.48 0.96 16.08
CA GLN A 207 24.84 0.59 16.48
C GLN A 207 25.21 1.15 17.86
N GLN A 208 24.86 2.40 18.15
CA GLN A 208 25.07 2.99 19.48
C GLN A 208 24.29 2.25 20.57
N VAL A 209 23.03 1.93 20.32
CA VAL A 209 22.20 1.14 21.25
C VAL A 209 22.83 -0.23 21.50
N LYS A 210 23.30 -0.91 20.44
CA LYS A 210 23.98 -2.21 20.56
C LYS A 210 25.27 -2.12 21.39
N GLU A 211 26.12 -1.12 21.13
CA GLU A 211 27.37 -0.91 21.88
C GLU A 211 27.13 -0.64 23.36
N GLN A 212 26.17 0.23 23.69
CA GLN A 212 25.80 0.49 25.09
C GLN A 212 25.18 -0.74 25.77
N THR A 213 24.38 -1.51 25.02
CA THR A 213 23.84 -2.78 25.49
C THR A 213 24.97 -3.79 25.78
N ARG A 214 25.98 -3.90 24.90
CA ARG A 214 27.18 -4.72 25.14
C ARG A 214 27.93 -4.28 26.39
N ALA A 215 28.10 -2.97 26.59
CA ALA A 215 28.77 -2.44 27.77
C ALA A 215 28.07 -2.89 29.07
N ILE A 216 26.75 -2.80 29.15
CA ILE A 216 25.98 -3.30 30.30
C ILE A 216 26.13 -4.80 30.51
N LEU A 217 26.15 -5.58 29.44
CA LEU A 217 26.29 -7.03 29.54
C LEU A 217 27.70 -7.44 29.98
N ASN A 218 28.72 -6.70 29.53
CA ASN A 218 30.09 -6.82 30.03
C ASN A 218 30.14 -6.49 31.53
N ASP A 219 29.51 -5.39 31.96
CA ASP A 219 29.46 -5.04 33.38
C ASP A 219 28.72 -6.10 34.21
N TYR A 220 27.61 -6.64 33.69
CA TYR A 220 26.85 -7.72 34.33
C TYR A 220 27.73 -8.93 34.59
N ILE A 221 28.48 -9.40 33.59
CA ILE A 221 29.31 -10.58 33.72
C ILE A 221 30.56 -10.32 34.58
N ASN A 222 31.15 -9.13 34.46
CA ASN A 222 32.30 -8.72 35.26
C ASN A 222 31.95 -8.68 36.75
N PHE A 223 30.84 -8.05 37.13
CA PHE A 223 30.42 -8.01 38.53
C PHE A 223 30.05 -9.40 39.05
N LEU A 224 29.44 -10.28 38.25
CA LEU A 224 29.20 -11.66 38.69
C LEU A 224 30.49 -12.44 38.92
N ASN A 225 31.50 -12.27 38.06
CA ASN A 225 32.81 -12.87 38.24
C ASN A 225 33.47 -12.40 39.55
N LEU A 226 33.49 -11.09 39.79
CA LEU A 226 34.05 -10.50 41.02
C LEU A 226 33.28 -10.92 42.29
N LEU A 227 31.95 -10.99 42.21
CA LEU A 227 31.11 -11.44 43.33
C LEU A 227 31.38 -12.90 43.71
N THR A 228 31.76 -13.72 42.74
CA THR A 228 31.93 -15.16 42.91
C THR A 228 33.40 -15.58 43.01
N ASP A 229 34.36 -14.67 42.88
CA ASP A 229 35.77 -14.97 43.10
C ASP A 229 36.03 -15.18 44.62
N PRO A 230 36.54 -16.35 45.05
CA PRO A 230 36.83 -16.61 46.46
C PRO A 230 38.00 -15.77 47.00
N LYS A 231 38.84 -15.19 46.15
CA LYS A 231 40.00 -14.37 46.53
C LYS A 231 39.62 -12.92 46.85
N GLU A 232 38.49 -12.46 46.35
CA GLU A 232 38.00 -11.11 46.60
C GLU A 232 37.56 -10.94 48.05
N ASN A 233 38.00 -9.85 48.69
CA ASN A 233 37.74 -9.59 50.09
C ASN A 233 36.26 -9.19 50.32
N SER A 234 35.81 -9.24 51.58
CA SER A 234 34.40 -8.99 51.91
C SER A 234 33.95 -7.55 51.70
N GLU A 235 34.86 -6.59 51.79
CA GLU A 235 34.56 -5.15 51.62
C GLU A 235 34.32 -4.83 50.15
N ASP A 236 35.23 -5.26 49.25
CA ASP A 236 35.11 -5.09 47.80
C ASP A 236 33.87 -5.80 47.25
N LYS A 237 33.58 -7.02 47.75
CA LYS A 237 32.32 -7.70 47.46
C LYS A 237 31.10 -6.88 47.85
N GLY A 238 31.17 -6.08 48.91
CA GLY A 238 30.10 -5.15 49.29
C GLY A 238 29.83 -4.12 48.19
N TYR A 239 30.88 -3.50 47.65
CA TYR A 239 30.78 -2.55 46.53
C TYR A 239 30.25 -3.22 45.26
N TYR A 240 30.77 -4.40 44.89
CA TYR A 240 30.31 -5.12 43.70
C TYR A 240 28.84 -5.53 43.77
N ARG A 241 28.30 -5.80 44.97
CA ARG A 241 26.86 -6.07 45.15
C ARG A 241 26.02 -4.85 44.78
N ILE A 242 26.43 -3.66 45.25
CA ILE A 242 25.72 -2.41 44.97
C ILE A 242 25.80 -2.11 43.46
N SER A 243 26.99 -2.24 42.85
CA SER A 243 27.17 -2.01 41.42
C SER A 243 26.39 -3.00 40.56
N PHE A 244 26.38 -4.29 40.91
CA PHE A 244 25.60 -5.32 40.23
C PHE A 244 24.09 -5.01 40.27
N LEU A 245 23.55 -4.70 41.46
CA LEU A 245 22.14 -4.32 41.59
C LEU A 245 21.83 -3.02 40.84
N GLY A 246 22.80 -2.10 40.78
CA GLY A 246 22.72 -0.85 40.04
C GLY A 246 22.60 -1.03 38.52
N LEU A 247 22.90 -2.21 37.95
CA LEU A 247 22.67 -2.49 36.53
C LEU A 247 21.19 -2.68 36.20
N PHE A 248 20.34 -3.00 37.18
CA PHE A 248 18.94 -3.30 36.98
C PHE A 248 18.05 -2.08 37.16
N LYS A 249 16.88 -2.08 36.50
CA LYS A 249 15.89 -1.00 36.60
C LYS A 249 15.34 -0.86 38.02
N ASP A 250 15.11 -2.00 38.67
CA ASP A 250 14.81 -2.07 40.11
C ASP A 250 15.31 -3.40 40.71
N SER A 251 15.40 -3.46 42.03
CA SER A 251 15.88 -4.62 42.79
C SER A 251 14.84 -5.74 42.95
N THR A 252 13.59 -5.51 42.53
CA THR A 252 12.51 -6.50 42.55
C THR A 252 12.39 -7.26 41.24
N MET A 253 13.15 -6.85 40.22
CA MET A 253 13.21 -7.51 38.93
C MET A 253 13.62 -8.97 39.06
N ASN A 254 12.97 -9.80 38.26
CA ASN A 254 13.16 -11.24 38.25
C ASN A 254 14.15 -11.63 37.15
N VAL A 255 15.09 -12.51 37.49
CA VAL A 255 16.04 -13.12 36.54
C VAL A 255 15.90 -14.63 36.56
N ALA A 256 16.24 -15.27 35.45
CA ALA A 256 16.28 -16.72 35.34
C ALA A 256 17.19 -17.33 36.43
N ASN A 257 16.66 -18.32 37.14
CA ASN A 257 17.38 -19.12 38.12
C ASN A 257 18.22 -20.16 37.40
N ASP A 258 19.39 -19.75 36.96
CA ASP A 258 20.37 -20.60 36.30
C ASP A 258 21.57 -20.96 37.19
N ILE A 259 21.43 -20.73 38.49
CA ILE A 259 22.45 -21.02 39.49
C ILE A 259 22.19 -22.35 40.21
N GLU A 260 21.00 -22.93 40.05
CA GLU A 260 20.61 -24.23 40.61
C GLU A 260 20.44 -25.28 39.48
N PRO A 261 20.91 -26.52 39.67
CA PRO A 261 20.77 -27.56 38.63
C PRO A 261 19.32 -27.92 38.26
N ASN A 262 18.41 -27.87 39.23
CA ASN A 262 16.99 -28.19 39.07
C ASN A 262 16.16 -27.17 39.88
N PRO A 263 16.06 -25.92 39.38
CA PRO A 263 15.49 -24.82 40.14
C PRO A 263 13.99 -25.06 40.39
N GLN A 264 13.56 -24.98 41.66
CA GLN A 264 12.13 -25.07 42.02
C GLN A 264 11.36 -23.83 41.57
N LYS A 265 12.03 -22.67 41.55
CA LYS A 265 11.52 -21.42 41.00
C LYS A 265 12.36 -21.05 39.79
N ARG A 266 11.72 -20.90 38.63
CA ARG A 266 12.38 -20.45 37.39
C ARG A 266 12.95 -19.04 37.54
N TRP A 267 12.27 -18.19 38.30
CA TRP A 267 12.66 -16.80 38.45
C TRP A 267 13.00 -16.50 39.90
N LEU A 268 14.08 -15.74 40.08
CA LEU A 268 14.48 -15.20 41.37
C LEU A 268 14.50 -13.68 41.29
N PRO A 269 14.02 -12.97 42.33
CA PRO A 269 14.35 -11.56 42.51
C PRO A 269 15.87 -11.38 42.42
N ILE A 270 16.33 -10.30 41.78
CA ILE A 270 17.76 -10.11 41.52
C ILE A 270 18.59 -10.05 42.81
N THR A 271 18.02 -9.56 43.90
CA THR A 271 18.62 -9.58 45.25
C THR A 271 18.85 -11.01 45.75
N ASP A 272 17.86 -11.88 45.57
CA ASP A 272 17.96 -13.30 45.92
C ASP A 272 18.96 -14.00 45.01
N TYR A 273 18.92 -13.74 43.70
CA TYR A 273 19.90 -14.29 42.75
C TYR A 273 21.34 -13.91 43.15
N GLN A 274 21.59 -12.63 43.43
CA GLN A 274 22.90 -12.11 43.85
C GLN A 274 23.38 -12.76 45.16
N LYS A 275 22.48 -12.98 46.12
CA LYS A 275 22.82 -13.64 47.38
C LYS A 275 23.09 -15.14 47.17
N ASN A 276 22.21 -15.80 46.42
CA ASN A 276 22.22 -17.23 46.21
C ASN A 276 23.39 -17.69 45.36
N ILE A 277 23.85 -16.90 44.38
CA ILE A 277 25.01 -17.28 43.56
C ILE A 277 26.29 -17.38 44.38
N VAL A 278 26.51 -16.47 45.34
CA VAL A 278 27.68 -16.50 46.22
C VAL A 278 27.58 -17.64 47.23
N ALA A 279 26.39 -17.86 47.82
CA ALA A 279 26.17 -18.92 48.79
C ALA A 279 26.22 -20.33 48.16
N SER A 280 25.74 -20.47 46.92
CA SER A 280 25.68 -21.75 46.22
C SER A 280 27.02 -22.16 45.63
N TYR A 281 27.96 -21.23 45.44
CA TYR A 281 29.29 -21.49 44.86
C TYR A 281 30.40 -20.93 45.75
N PRO A 282 30.60 -21.48 46.97
CA PRO A 282 31.57 -20.95 47.94
C PRO A 282 33.03 -21.08 47.50
N GLU A 283 33.35 -22.04 46.63
CA GLU A 283 34.68 -22.19 45.98
C GLU A 283 34.82 -21.29 44.73
N GLY A 284 33.79 -20.49 44.43
CA GLY A 284 33.66 -19.70 43.23
C GLY A 284 33.20 -20.44 41.99
N ILE A 285 33.00 -19.68 40.92
CA ILE A 285 32.61 -20.20 39.61
C ILE A 285 33.86 -20.28 38.74
N ARG A 286 34.12 -21.45 38.18
CA ARG A 286 35.35 -21.72 37.42
C ARG A 286 35.30 -21.08 36.02
N ASN A 287 34.17 -21.24 35.34
CA ASN A 287 33.94 -20.64 34.02
C ASN A 287 32.59 -19.93 34.06
N LEU A 288 32.61 -18.61 33.93
CA LEU A 288 31.41 -17.80 33.79
C LEU A 288 31.67 -16.76 32.70
N GLY A 289 30.80 -16.73 31.70
CA GLY A 289 30.91 -15.73 30.65
C GLY A 289 29.71 -15.66 29.73
N LEU A 290 29.76 -14.66 28.85
CA LEU A 290 28.77 -14.36 27.83
C LEU A 290 29.46 -14.27 26.48
N ASN A 291 28.89 -14.87 25.44
CA ASN A 291 29.38 -14.72 24.07
C ASN A 291 28.87 -13.42 23.44
N ILE A 292 29.32 -12.27 23.97
CA ILE A 292 28.78 -10.94 23.65
C ILE A 292 29.08 -10.54 22.20
N ASP A 293 30.19 -10.98 21.62
CA ASP A 293 30.54 -10.69 20.23
C ASP A 293 29.59 -11.37 19.23
N SER A 294 29.01 -12.50 19.62
CA SER A 294 27.99 -13.22 18.85
C SER A 294 26.57 -12.87 19.30
N ALA A 295 26.40 -11.81 20.10
CA ALA A 295 25.08 -11.39 20.58
C ALA A 295 24.19 -10.96 19.40
N GLU A 296 23.00 -11.56 19.34
CA GLU A 296 21.97 -11.14 18.41
C GLU A 296 21.05 -10.13 19.09
N TYR A 297 20.66 -9.08 18.38
CA TYR A 297 19.79 -8.05 18.93
C TYR A 297 18.42 -8.09 18.28
N GLY A 298 17.39 -8.01 19.10
CA GLY A 298 16.03 -7.75 18.67
C GLY A 298 15.84 -6.32 18.19
N LYS A 299 14.59 -5.96 17.92
CA LYS A 299 14.23 -4.58 17.55
C LYS A 299 14.10 -3.71 18.79
N VAL A 300 14.27 -2.40 18.60
CA VAL A 300 13.98 -1.42 19.65
C VAL A 300 12.48 -1.24 19.75
N VAL A 301 11.93 -1.33 20.96
CA VAL A 301 10.49 -1.19 21.23
C VAL A 301 10.26 -0.01 22.15
N SER A 302 9.23 0.79 21.87
CA SER A 302 8.84 1.89 22.75
C SER A 302 8.08 1.37 23.97
N ASP A 303 8.48 1.81 25.16
CA ASP A 303 7.83 1.57 26.46
C ASP A 303 6.98 2.79 26.89
N GLY A 304 6.74 3.73 25.96
CA GLY A 304 6.00 4.98 26.19
C GLY A 304 6.89 6.19 26.48
N GLY A 305 6.48 7.36 25.96
CA GLY A 305 7.28 8.58 26.02
C GLY A 305 8.65 8.39 25.38
N ASP A 306 9.70 8.79 26.09
CA ASP A 306 11.10 8.69 25.66
C ASP A 306 11.79 7.39 26.11
N LYS A 307 11.03 6.40 26.59
CA LYS A 307 11.54 5.12 27.10
C LYS A 307 11.45 4.02 26.04
N TYR A 308 12.51 3.25 25.95
CA TYR A 308 12.67 2.17 24.97
C TYR A 308 13.29 0.94 25.62
N TYR A 309 13.19 -0.20 24.95
CA TYR A 309 13.98 -1.37 25.28
C TYR A 309 14.44 -2.13 24.04
N ILE A 310 15.51 -2.90 24.19
CA ILE A 310 16.01 -3.86 23.21
C ILE A 310 16.28 -5.20 23.90
N ASN A 311 16.00 -6.29 23.19
CA ASN A 311 16.32 -7.65 23.65
C ASN A 311 17.67 -8.07 23.05
N GLY A 312 18.61 -8.50 23.90
CA GLY A 312 19.88 -9.10 23.50
C GLY A 312 19.86 -10.60 23.74
N TYR A 313 20.06 -11.39 22.70
CA TYR A 313 20.00 -12.84 22.72
C TYR A 313 21.42 -13.42 22.70
N ILE A 314 21.85 -14.03 23.81
CA ILE A 314 23.27 -14.30 24.08
C ILE A 314 23.45 -15.65 24.76
N ASP A 315 24.44 -16.41 24.31
CA ASP A 315 24.87 -17.63 25.00
C ASP A 315 25.62 -17.29 26.28
N LYS A 316 25.12 -17.82 27.41
CA LYS A 316 25.76 -17.75 28.71
C LYS A 316 26.31 -19.13 29.06
N PHE A 317 27.59 -19.17 29.38
CA PHE A 317 28.23 -20.37 29.89
C PHE A 317 28.52 -20.23 31.38
N PHE A 318 28.26 -21.30 32.10
CA PHE A 318 28.36 -21.37 33.55
C PHE A 318 28.95 -22.74 33.94
N SER A 319 29.97 -22.76 34.80
CA SER A 319 30.51 -23.99 35.38
C SER A 319 31.10 -23.73 36.77
N GLY A 320 30.51 -24.32 37.80
CA GLY A 320 30.98 -24.20 39.19
C GLY A 320 30.63 -25.42 40.04
N LYS A 321 31.25 -25.57 41.22
CA LYS A 321 30.85 -26.61 42.19
C LYS A 321 29.67 -26.13 43.02
N TYR A 322 28.48 -26.61 42.70
CA TYR A 322 27.27 -26.32 43.44
C TYR A 322 27.35 -26.92 44.85
N GLN A 323 27.27 -26.05 45.87
CA GLN A 323 27.35 -26.35 47.30
C GLN A 323 28.56 -27.22 47.69
N SER A 324 29.70 -27.04 46.99
CA SER A 324 30.92 -27.87 47.17
C SER A 324 30.73 -29.38 46.95
N LYS A 325 29.64 -29.80 46.30
CA LYS A 325 29.31 -31.22 46.09
C LYS A 325 29.53 -31.68 44.66
N SER A 326 28.90 -31.02 43.70
CA SER A 326 28.87 -31.47 42.30
C SER A 326 29.17 -30.33 41.34
N VAL A 327 29.81 -30.64 40.22
CA VAL A 327 30.06 -29.65 39.17
C VAL A 327 28.76 -29.47 38.39
N PHE A 328 28.17 -28.29 38.50
CA PHE A 328 27.05 -27.87 37.68
C PHE A 328 27.57 -27.11 36.46
N ARG A 329 27.01 -27.40 35.28
CA ARG A 329 27.32 -26.72 34.03
C ARG A 329 26.02 -26.33 33.33
N ASP A 330 25.97 -25.10 32.86
CA ASP A 330 24.91 -24.62 31.99
C ASP A 330 25.56 -23.91 30.79
N ASN A 331 25.08 -24.21 29.59
CA ASN A 331 25.47 -23.52 28.37
C ASN A 331 24.20 -23.32 27.55
N SER A 332 23.53 -22.20 27.81
CA SER A 332 22.21 -21.93 27.28
C SER A 332 22.13 -20.51 26.72
N LYS A 333 21.20 -20.30 25.79
CA LYS A 333 20.90 -18.98 25.25
C LYS A 333 19.94 -18.23 26.18
N TYR A 334 20.19 -16.94 26.40
CA TYR A 334 19.41 -16.07 27.26
C TYR A 334 18.94 -14.84 26.50
N ASP A 335 17.82 -14.29 26.97
CA ASP A 335 17.23 -13.03 26.53
C ASP A 335 17.42 -11.98 27.61
N PHE A 336 18.29 -11.01 27.33
CA PHE A 336 18.55 -9.85 28.16
C PHE A 336 17.74 -8.67 27.64
N LYS A 337 16.67 -8.31 28.35
CA LYS A 337 15.90 -7.10 28.05
C LYS A 337 16.59 -5.90 28.67
N VAL A 338 17.05 -4.97 27.83
CA VAL A 338 17.75 -3.75 28.25
C VAL A 338 16.89 -2.54 27.93
N SER A 339 16.44 -1.83 28.96
CA SER A 339 15.69 -0.57 28.84
C SER A 339 16.63 0.63 28.81
N PHE A 340 16.28 1.66 28.05
CA PHE A 340 17.03 2.90 27.95
C PHE A 340 16.11 4.09 27.63
N GLU A 341 16.64 5.30 27.74
CA GLU A 341 15.94 6.54 27.41
C GLU A 341 16.59 7.21 26.20
N ARG A 342 15.76 7.77 25.31
CA ARG A 342 16.22 8.61 24.19
C ARG A 342 16.04 10.07 24.56
N ASP A 343 17.11 10.85 24.48
CA ASP A 343 17.08 12.29 24.68
C ASP A 343 17.69 12.96 23.45
N ASP A 344 16.84 13.50 22.60
CA ASP A 344 17.13 13.95 21.23
C ASP A 344 17.88 12.89 20.39
N ASN A 345 19.21 13.04 20.31
CA ASN A 345 20.13 12.20 19.54
C ASN A 345 21.07 11.38 20.44
N THR A 346 20.78 11.30 21.74
CA THR A 346 21.59 10.55 22.71
C THR A 346 20.76 9.46 23.38
N PHE A 347 21.41 8.35 23.71
CA PHE A 347 20.80 7.24 24.44
C PHE A 347 21.46 7.16 25.81
N LYS A 348 20.64 7.15 26.86
CA LYS A 348 21.11 7.19 28.25
C LYS A 348 20.33 6.20 29.11
N ASN A 349 20.78 6.03 30.35
CA ASN A 349 20.08 5.26 31.38
C ASN A 349 19.79 3.81 30.97
N PHE A 350 20.74 3.17 30.29
CA PHE A 350 20.65 1.75 29.99
C PHE A 350 20.57 0.95 31.32
N LYS A 351 19.60 0.04 31.44
CA LYS A 351 19.37 -0.84 32.60
C LYS A 351 18.80 -2.18 32.17
N LEU A 352 19.19 -3.24 32.86
CA LEU A 352 18.58 -4.56 32.72
C LEU A 352 17.16 -4.54 33.32
N SER A 353 16.18 -4.92 32.51
CA SER A 353 14.77 -5.02 32.89
C SER A 353 14.32 -6.48 33.08
N SER A 354 14.94 -7.44 32.41
CA SER A 354 14.74 -8.86 32.67
C SER A 354 15.85 -9.69 32.06
N ILE A 355 16.10 -10.87 32.63
CA ILE A 355 16.97 -11.90 32.04
C ILE A 355 16.18 -13.20 32.06
N ASP A 356 15.88 -13.76 30.89
CA ASP A 356 15.15 -15.02 30.77
C ASP A 356 15.93 -16.06 29.95
N LYS A 357 15.69 -17.34 30.19
CA LYS A 357 16.32 -18.46 29.49
C LYS A 357 15.49 -18.83 28.25
N PHE A 358 16.12 -19.01 27.09
CA PHE A 358 15.44 -19.51 25.88
C PHE A 358 14.95 -20.95 26.06
N GLY A 359 13.87 -21.33 25.36
CA GLY A 359 13.40 -22.72 25.28
C GLY A 359 12.65 -23.26 26.50
N VAL A 360 12.41 -22.46 27.55
CA VAL A 360 11.69 -22.93 28.76
C VAL A 360 10.26 -22.34 28.78
N ASN A 361 9.23 -23.21 28.79
CA ASN A 361 7.79 -22.92 29.00
C ASN A 361 7.20 -21.66 28.35
N LEU A 362 7.09 -21.63 27.01
CA LEU A 362 6.11 -20.80 26.31
C LEU A 362 4.73 -21.48 26.19
N TYR A 363 4.67 -22.77 26.50
CA TYR A 363 3.45 -23.57 26.56
C TYR A 363 2.90 -23.57 27.97
N ASN A 364 1.70 -23.02 28.14
CA ASN A 364 0.86 -23.41 29.26
C ASN A 364 0.04 -24.60 28.76
N GLN A 365 0.28 -25.80 29.29
CA GLN A 365 -0.69 -26.88 29.17
C GLN A 365 -1.91 -26.48 29.99
N THR A 366 -2.84 -25.75 29.38
CA THR A 366 -4.14 -25.53 29.98
C THR A 366 -4.91 -26.83 29.93
N SER A 367 -5.20 -27.40 31.09
CA SER A 367 -6.07 -28.56 31.29
C SER A 367 -7.54 -28.32 30.91
N ASN A 368 -7.89 -27.13 30.43
CA ASN A 368 -9.22 -26.77 29.99
C ASN A 368 -9.41 -27.11 28.50
N ASN A 369 -10.15 -28.20 28.25
CA ASN A 369 -10.62 -28.69 26.95
C ASN A 369 -11.61 -27.75 26.23
N SER A 370 -11.53 -26.42 26.40
CA SER A 370 -12.31 -25.51 25.56
C SER A 370 -11.73 -25.56 24.15
N ALA A 371 -12.40 -26.29 23.25
CA ALA A 371 -12.03 -26.39 21.85
C ALA A 371 -11.83 -24.98 21.27
N GLN A 372 -10.63 -24.71 20.76
CA GLN A 372 -10.32 -23.45 20.11
C GLN A 372 -11.26 -23.26 18.92
N GLU A 373 -11.96 -22.12 18.85
CA GLU A 373 -12.81 -21.81 17.71
C GLU A 373 -11.93 -21.56 16.49
N LEU A 374 -12.08 -22.40 15.45
CA LEU A 374 -11.30 -22.27 14.22
C LEU A 374 -11.86 -21.14 13.34
N PRO A 375 -10.99 -20.37 12.66
CA PRO A 375 -11.39 -19.40 11.66
C PRO A 375 -12.34 -20.00 10.61
N SER A 376 -13.52 -19.40 10.47
CA SER A 376 -14.55 -19.84 9.52
C SER A 376 -14.90 -18.79 8.47
N ASN A 377 -14.57 -17.51 8.71
CA ASN A 377 -14.93 -16.43 7.80
C ASN A 377 -14.01 -16.44 6.58
N PRO A 378 -14.52 -16.69 5.35
CA PRO A 378 -13.68 -16.67 4.16
C PRO A 378 -13.11 -15.27 3.94
N ILE A 379 -11.82 -15.18 3.66
CA ILE A 379 -11.19 -13.93 3.26
C ILE A 379 -11.36 -13.80 1.75
N THR A 380 -12.25 -12.92 1.32
CA THR A 380 -12.33 -12.61 -0.11
C THR A 380 -11.09 -11.82 -0.51
N SER A 381 -10.29 -12.40 -1.40
CA SER A 381 -9.13 -11.71 -1.96
C SER A 381 -9.56 -10.42 -2.67
N ILE A 382 -8.72 -9.39 -2.56
CA ILE A 382 -8.91 -8.11 -3.25
C ILE A 382 -9.13 -8.36 -4.75
N ASN A 383 -10.33 -8.02 -5.22
CA ASN A 383 -10.72 -8.11 -6.61
C ASN A 383 -11.20 -6.75 -7.11
N ARG A 384 -11.16 -6.51 -8.43
CA ARG A 384 -11.74 -5.27 -9.00
C ARG A 384 -13.25 -5.40 -9.18
N LYS A 385 -13.79 -6.62 -9.09
CA LYS A 385 -15.20 -6.93 -9.35
C LYS A 385 -16.15 -6.07 -8.51
N GLY A 386 -17.29 -5.73 -9.08
CA GLY A 386 -18.34 -4.93 -8.44
C GLY A 386 -18.45 -3.50 -9.00
N LEU A 387 -19.17 -2.67 -8.25
CA LEU A 387 -19.50 -1.30 -8.61
C LEU A 387 -18.40 -0.33 -8.20
N HIS A 388 -18.04 0.57 -9.11
CA HIS A 388 -17.16 1.69 -8.86
C HIS A 388 -17.84 2.97 -9.30
N LEU A 389 -17.70 4.05 -8.53
CA LEU A 389 -18.12 5.39 -8.96
C LEU A 389 -16.89 6.25 -9.21
N GLY A 390 -16.89 7.04 -10.27
CA GLY A 390 -15.74 7.84 -10.64
C GLY A 390 -16.09 9.26 -11.06
N LEU A 391 -15.15 10.17 -10.83
CA LEU A 391 -15.16 11.53 -11.34
C LEU A 391 -13.92 11.73 -12.20
N SER A 392 -14.08 12.34 -13.37
CA SER A 392 -12.94 12.67 -14.23
C SER A 392 -13.11 14.02 -14.92
N LEU A 393 -11.97 14.65 -15.20
CA LEU A 393 -11.84 15.88 -15.96
C LEU A 393 -10.98 15.58 -17.18
N GLY A 394 -11.35 16.15 -18.32
CA GLY A 394 -10.53 16.10 -19.51
C GLY A 394 -10.32 17.48 -20.10
N GLY A 395 -9.14 17.66 -20.68
CA GLY A 395 -8.72 18.90 -21.33
C GLY A 395 -7.90 18.62 -22.56
N GLY A 396 -8.06 19.44 -23.60
CA GLY A 396 -7.30 19.28 -24.83
C GLY A 396 -7.73 20.25 -25.91
N PHE A 397 -7.63 19.78 -27.15
CA PHE A 397 -7.93 20.55 -28.34
C PHE A 397 -8.97 19.84 -29.21
N THR A 398 -9.64 20.64 -30.02
CA THR A 398 -10.50 20.13 -31.07
C THR A 398 -9.76 20.12 -32.40
N TYR A 399 -10.30 19.39 -33.35
CA TYR A 399 -10.06 19.53 -34.77
C TYR A 399 -11.45 19.57 -35.42
N PHE A 400 -11.73 20.67 -36.10
CA PHE A 400 -13.02 20.94 -36.73
C PHE A 400 -12.86 20.78 -38.24
N ASN A 401 -13.70 19.95 -38.84
CA ASN A 401 -13.67 19.70 -40.27
C ASN A 401 -15.02 20.09 -40.86
N ASP A 402 -15.06 21.21 -41.56
CA ASP A 402 -16.23 21.68 -42.27
C ASP A 402 -15.94 21.75 -43.78
N LYS A 403 -16.33 20.71 -44.50
CA LYS A 403 -16.15 20.66 -45.95
C LYS A 403 -17.02 21.68 -46.69
N ASN A 404 -18.05 22.25 -46.05
CA ASN A 404 -18.82 23.34 -46.65
C ASN A 404 -17.97 24.61 -46.80
N LEU A 405 -16.96 24.79 -45.95
CA LEU A 405 -16.04 25.92 -46.02
C LEU A 405 -14.83 25.60 -46.90
N THR A 406 -14.28 24.38 -46.79
CA THR A 406 -13.01 24.01 -47.44
C THR A 406 -13.15 23.42 -48.84
N SER A 407 -14.36 23.19 -49.34
CA SER A 407 -14.59 22.61 -50.68
C SER A 407 -14.36 23.58 -51.83
N ASN A 408 -14.46 24.89 -51.60
CA ASN A 408 -14.15 25.89 -52.62
C ASN A 408 -12.68 26.29 -52.51
N SER A 409 -11.84 25.82 -53.43
CA SER A 409 -10.39 26.09 -53.41
C SER A 409 -10.02 27.56 -53.63
N ILE A 410 -10.94 28.39 -54.14
CA ILE A 410 -10.73 29.84 -54.29
C ILE A 410 -10.90 30.52 -52.93
N LEU A 411 -11.86 30.05 -52.13
CA LEU A 411 -12.12 30.59 -50.80
C LEU A 411 -11.25 29.82 -49.80
N GLU A 412 -10.04 30.33 -49.56
CA GLU A 412 -9.04 29.75 -48.66
C GLU A 412 -9.44 29.84 -47.18
N TRP A 413 -10.53 29.16 -46.80
CA TRP A 413 -11.03 29.15 -45.44
C TRP A 413 -10.03 28.52 -44.47
N GLY A 414 -9.63 29.29 -43.47
CA GLY A 414 -8.88 28.78 -42.33
C GLY A 414 -9.84 28.15 -41.33
N VAL A 415 -9.65 26.86 -41.05
CA VAL A 415 -10.43 26.14 -40.03
C VAL A 415 -9.47 25.60 -38.98
N LYS A 416 -9.60 26.08 -37.74
CA LYS A 416 -8.72 25.70 -36.63
C LYS A 416 -9.52 25.28 -35.42
N GLY A 417 -9.12 24.18 -34.81
CA GLY A 417 -9.64 23.82 -33.50
C GLY A 417 -9.18 24.77 -32.40
N LYS A 418 -9.91 24.76 -31.29
CA LYS A 418 -9.59 25.51 -30.07
C LYS A 418 -9.64 24.55 -28.88
N THR A 419 -9.91 25.06 -27.69
CA THR A 419 -9.93 24.29 -26.46
C THR A 419 -11.11 23.32 -26.40
N ALA A 420 -10.88 22.18 -25.78
CA ALA A 420 -11.88 21.21 -25.40
C ALA A 420 -11.78 20.96 -23.90
N LEU A 421 -12.91 20.98 -23.21
CA LEU A 421 -13.02 20.66 -21.79
C LEU A 421 -14.17 19.70 -21.57
N ASN A 422 -14.00 18.76 -20.67
CA ASN A 422 -15.07 17.87 -20.23
C ASN A 422 -14.96 17.52 -18.74
N ALA A 423 -16.10 17.29 -18.11
CA ALA A 423 -16.22 16.78 -16.76
C ALA A 423 -17.23 15.63 -16.73
N GLU A 424 -16.83 14.47 -16.25
CA GLU A 424 -17.59 13.21 -16.29
C GLU A 424 -17.79 12.66 -14.88
N ALA A 425 -19.04 12.36 -14.53
CA ALA A 425 -19.39 11.47 -13.42
C ALA A 425 -19.80 10.12 -13.99
N SER A 426 -19.27 9.03 -13.44
CA SER A 426 -19.36 7.70 -14.05
C SER A 426 -19.60 6.59 -13.03
N ALA A 427 -20.23 5.52 -13.47
CA ALA A 427 -20.40 4.27 -12.77
C ALA A 427 -19.81 3.14 -13.62
N SER A 428 -18.85 2.41 -13.07
CA SER A 428 -18.23 1.25 -13.72
C SER A 428 -18.62 -0.03 -12.99
N TRP A 429 -19.05 -1.05 -13.74
CA TRP A 429 -19.27 -2.39 -13.22
C TRP A 429 -18.22 -3.35 -13.76
N TYR A 430 -17.35 -3.86 -12.89
CA TYR A 430 -16.33 -4.83 -13.24
C TYR A 430 -16.85 -6.26 -13.00
N PHE A 431 -16.88 -7.07 -14.05
CA PHE A 431 -17.26 -8.48 -13.98
C PHE A 431 -16.04 -9.39 -13.78
N THR A 432 -14.83 -8.91 -14.12
CA THR A 432 -13.55 -9.57 -13.78
C THR A 432 -12.56 -8.56 -13.19
N ASN A 433 -11.37 -9.02 -12.79
CA ASN A 433 -10.31 -8.10 -12.36
C ASN A 433 -9.78 -7.21 -13.49
N ARG A 434 -10.05 -7.55 -14.75
CA ARG A 434 -9.49 -6.86 -15.92
C ARG A 434 -10.54 -6.16 -16.76
N LEU A 435 -11.81 -6.58 -16.71
CA LEU A 435 -12.84 -6.14 -17.64
C LEU A 435 -14.04 -5.58 -16.90
N GLY A 436 -14.55 -4.45 -17.40
CA GLY A 436 -15.76 -3.81 -16.92
C GLY A 436 -16.48 -3.02 -18.01
N VAL A 437 -17.69 -2.57 -17.68
CA VAL A 437 -18.46 -1.62 -18.47
C VAL A 437 -18.59 -0.33 -17.66
N ASN A 438 -18.52 0.81 -18.34
CA ASN A 438 -18.65 2.13 -17.77
C ASN A 438 -19.78 2.89 -18.44
N ILE A 439 -20.59 3.57 -17.63
CA ILE A 439 -21.63 4.49 -18.06
C ILE A 439 -21.48 5.79 -17.28
N GLY A 440 -21.73 6.93 -17.91
CA GLY A 440 -21.60 8.21 -17.21
C GLY A 440 -22.49 9.31 -17.74
N ILE A 441 -22.34 10.47 -17.12
CA ILE A 441 -22.88 11.77 -17.55
C ILE A 441 -21.69 12.73 -17.64
N GLU A 442 -21.53 13.35 -18.79
CA GLU A 442 -20.38 14.18 -19.13
C GLU A 442 -20.84 15.55 -19.64
N TYR A 443 -20.39 16.63 -19.02
CA TYR A 443 -20.53 17.97 -19.57
C TYR A 443 -19.34 18.26 -20.48
N CYS A 444 -19.59 18.63 -21.74
CA CYS A 444 -18.55 18.91 -22.73
C CYS A 444 -18.66 20.34 -23.26
N ARG A 445 -17.52 21.03 -23.36
CA ARG A 445 -17.38 22.31 -24.05
C ARG A 445 -16.28 22.24 -25.10
N TYR A 446 -16.63 22.50 -26.36
CA TYR A 446 -15.70 22.44 -27.50
C TYR A 446 -15.67 23.78 -28.23
N GLY A 447 -14.49 24.33 -28.48
CA GLY A 447 -14.30 25.53 -29.29
C GLY A 447 -13.78 25.19 -30.69
N ALA A 448 -14.20 25.93 -31.71
CA ALA A 448 -13.64 25.89 -33.05
C ALA A 448 -13.66 27.30 -33.67
N ASN A 449 -12.70 27.61 -34.54
CA ASN A 449 -12.61 28.88 -35.24
C ASN A 449 -12.60 28.63 -36.75
N ALA A 450 -13.40 29.41 -37.47
CA ALA A 450 -13.35 29.52 -38.93
C ALA A 450 -13.08 30.98 -39.33
N ASN A 451 -12.09 31.21 -40.17
CA ASN A 451 -11.71 32.56 -40.62
C ASN A 451 -11.54 32.62 -42.15
N LEU A 452 -11.93 33.76 -42.73
CA LEU A 452 -11.72 34.08 -44.13
C LEU A 452 -11.03 35.45 -44.23
N SER A 453 -9.85 35.48 -44.84
CA SER A 453 -9.02 36.68 -44.95
C SER A 453 -8.40 36.79 -46.33
N GLY A 454 -8.69 37.87 -47.07
CA GLY A 454 -8.16 38.12 -48.40
C GLY A 454 -9.18 38.73 -49.35
N THR A 455 -8.77 38.85 -50.62
CA THR A 455 -9.64 39.24 -51.73
C THR A 455 -9.71 38.10 -52.73
N PHE A 456 -10.91 37.61 -52.99
CA PHE A 456 -11.16 36.41 -53.78
C PHE A 456 -12.03 36.76 -54.96
N ARG A 457 -11.65 36.36 -56.17
CA ARG A 457 -12.44 36.57 -57.39
C ARG A 457 -13.07 35.24 -57.81
N ASN A 458 -14.38 35.24 -58.01
CA ASN A 458 -15.09 34.08 -58.56
C ASN A 458 -14.65 33.83 -60.01
N ASN A 459 -14.71 32.57 -60.45
CA ASN A 459 -14.45 32.17 -61.83
C ASN A 459 -15.73 32.03 -62.67
N LYS A 460 -16.90 32.18 -62.05
CA LYS A 460 -18.21 32.19 -62.71
C LYS A 460 -18.80 33.58 -62.74
N LEU A 461 -19.44 33.90 -63.86
CA LEU A 461 -20.22 35.12 -64.02
C LEU A 461 -21.49 35.06 -63.17
N SER A 462 -21.78 36.17 -62.52
CA SER A 462 -23.04 36.50 -61.87
C SER A 462 -23.76 37.57 -62.68
N ILE A 463 -25.06 37.74 -62.45
CA ILE A 463 -25.87 38.82 -63.04
C ILE A 463 -26.22 39.81 -61.93
N ASP A 464 -26.10 41.12 -62.18
CA ASP A 464 -26.47 42.17 -61.23
C ASP A 464 -27.95 42.58 -61.35
N THR A 465 -28.36 43.65 -60.66
CA THR A 465 -29.74 44.15 -60.69
C THR A 465 -30.12 44.88 -61.98
N GLN A 466 -29.17 45.12 -62.88
CA GLN A 466 -29.36 45.73 -64.20
C GLN A 466 -29.23 44.71 -65.35
N ASP A 467 -29.24 43.41 -65.02
CA ASP A 467 -29.05 42.30 -65.95
C ASP A 467 -27.65 42.26 -66.61
N GLU A 468 -26.64 42.88 -66.00
CA GLU A 468 -25.27 42.87 -66.51
C GLU A 468 -24.40 41.75 -65.91
N PRO A 469 -23.59 41.04 -66.74
CA PRO A 469 -22.70 39.99 -66.25
C PRO A 469 -21.43 40.56 -65.60
N TYR A 470 -21.02 39.98 -64.48
CA TYR A 470 -19.80 40.35 -63.75
C TYR A 470 -19.15 39.17 -63.01
N LEU A 471 -17.85 39.22 -62.75
CA LEU A 471 -17.17 38.30 -61.84
C LEU A 471 -17.20 38.83 -60.40
N LYS A 472 -17.83 38.10 -59.48
CA LYS A 472 -17.95 38.53 -58.09
C LYS A 472 -16.60 38.50 -57.37
N ILE A 473 -16.23 39.62 -56.77
CA ILE A 473 -15.09 39.75 -55.86
C ILE A 473 -15.61 39.77 -54.43
N VAL A 474 -14.97 39.01 -53.54
CA VAL A 474 -15.23 38.98 -52.10
C VAL A 474 -13.96 39.45 -51.39
N ALA A 475 -14.04 40.60 -50.71
CA ALA A 475 -13.02 41.06 -49.79
C ALA A 475 -13.48 40.76 -48.35
N ALA A 476 -12.79 39.85 -47.68
CA ALA A 476 -13.16 39.40 -46.35
C ALA A 476 -11.97 39.51 -45.40
N ALA A 477 -12.25 39.90 -44.17
CA ALA A 477 -11.33 39.79 -43.04
C ALA A 477 -12.17 39.54 -41.79
N TYR A 478 -12.77 38.35 -41.68
CA TYR A 478 -13.61 38.01 -40.54
C TYR A 478 -13.30 36.63 -39.93
N ASP A 479 -13.46 36.57 -38.62
CA ASP A 479 -13.20 35.42 -37.75
C ASP A 479 -14.54 35.01 -37.09
N SER A 480 -14.83 33.71 -37.08
CA SER A 480 -16.01 33.13 -36.43
C SER A 480 -15.60 32.07 -35.42
N LEU A 481 -15.80 32.37 -34.13
CA LEU A 481 -15.62 31.43 -33.03
C LEU A 481 -16.94 30.70 -32.74
N LEU A 482 -16.93 29.39 -32.91
CA LEU A 482 -17.99 28.47 -32.54
C LEU A 482 -17.70 27.83 -31.18
N ASN A 483 -18.63 27.92 -30.24
CA ASN A 483 -18.61 27.22 -28.97
C ASN A 483 -19.75 26.21 -28.90
N LEU A 484 -19.41 24.94 -28.78
CA LEU A 484 -20.35 23.84 -28.64
C LEU A 484 -20.44 23.42 -27.17
N ASN A 485 -21.67 23.28 -26.66
CA ASN A 485 -21.91 22.85 -25.28
C ASN A 485 -22.85 21.63 -25.29
N TYR A 486 -22.41 20.51 -24.74
CA TYR A 486 -23.16 19.26 -24.70
C TYR A 486 -23.28 18.71 -23.28
N ILE A 487 -24.39 18.03 -23.02
CA ILE A 487 -24.45 16.96 -22.01
C ILE A 487 -24.38 15.63 -22.75
N SER A 488 -23.50 14.74 -22.32
CA SER A 488 -23.20 13.50 -23.01
C SER A 488 -23.35 12.29 -22.09
N ILE A 489 -23.76 11.18 -22.67
CA ILE A 489 -23.87 9.88 -22.01
C ILE A 489 -22.84 8.96 -22.66
N PRO A 490 -21.62 8.85 -22.11
CA PRO A 490 -20.66 7.85 -22.55
C PRO A 490 -21.06 6.46 -22.07
N ILE A 491 -20.94 5.47 -22.96
CA ILE A 491 -21.01 4.04 -22.64
C ILE A 491 -19.76 3.38 -23.22
N SER A 492 -18.91 2.83 -22.35
CA SER A 492 -17.59 2.30 -22.73
C SER A 492 -17.27 0.96 -22.08
N PHE A 493 -16.46 0.16 -22.76
CA PHE A 493 -15.78 -0.99 -22.19
C PHE A 493 -14.44 -0.54 -21.62
N ILE A 494 -14.12 -1.03 -20.41
CA ILE A 494 -12.85 -0.78 -19.75
C ILE A 494 -12.08 -2.09 -19.63
N PHE A 495 -10.82 -2.06 -20.07
CA PHE A 495 -9.83 -3.11 -19.86
C PHE A 495 -8.67 -2.60 -19.01
N HIS A 496 -8.17 -3.45 -18.12
CA HIS A 496 -6.95 -3.21 -17.35
C HIS A 496 -5.96 -4.36 -17.55
N SER A 497 -4.70 -4.00 -17.69
CA SER A 497 -3.59 -4.96 -17.81
C SER A 497 -3.29 -5.71 -16.51
N ASN A 498 -3.47 -5.08 -15.35
CA ASN A 498 -3.19 -5.68 -14.04
C ASN A 498 -4.34 -6.60 -13.58
N SER A 499 -4.02 -7.84 -13.19
CA SER A 499 -4.97 -8.74 -12.52
C SER A 499 -5.12 -8.46 -11.02
N ASN A 500 -4.11 -7.86 -10.40
CA ASN A 500 -4.18 -7.39 -9.02
C ASN A 500 -4.44 -5.87 -9.00
N PRO A 501 -5.61 -5.42 -8.51
CA PRO A 501 -5.97 -3.99 -8.50
C PRO A 501 -5.14 -3.15 -7.52
N GLU A 502 -4.34 -3.75 -6.62
CA GLU A 502 -3.39 -3.02 -5.76
C GLU A 502 -2.09 -2.63 -6.46
N LYS A 503 -1.84 -3.14 -7.68
CA LYS A 503 -0.67 -2.73 -8.47
C LYS A 503 -1.08 -1.65 -9.45
N TRP A 504 -0.16 -0.75 -9.79
CA TRP A 504 -0.37 0.12 -10.94
C TRP A 504 -0.52 -0.73 -12.22
N GLY A 505 -1.18 -0.19 -13.23
CA GLY A 505 -1.32 -0.87 -14.51
C GLY A 505 -1.78 0.07 -15.61
N PHE A 506 -1.74 -0.41 -16.85
CA PHE A 506 -2.35 0.28 -17.98
C PHE A 506 -3.84 -0.01 -18.07
N TYR A 507 -4.63 0.97 -18.51
CA TYR A 507 -6.03 0.81 -18.89
C TYR A 507 -6.27 1.21 -20.34
N PHE A 508 -7.31 0.61 -20.91
CA PHE A 508 -7.92 0.97 -22.18
C PHE A 508 -9.42 1.17 -21.95
N GLU A 509 -9.97 2.27 -22.42
CA GLU A 509 -11.39 2.58 -22.42
C GLU A 509 -11.82 2.82 -23.89
N GLY A 510 -12.87 2.13 -24.35
CA GLY A 510 -13.39 2.29 -25.71
C GLY A 510 -14.90 2.22 -25.73
N GLY A 511 -15.58 3.13 -26.43
CA GLY A 511 -17.04 3.21 -26.38
C GLY A 511 -17.69 4.21 -27.32
N VAL A 512 -18.99 4.41 -27.10
CA VAL A 512 -19.82 5.38 -27.82
C VAL A 512 -20.27 6.49 -26.87
N VAL A 513 -20.49 7.68 -27.43
CA VAL A 513 -20.94 8.86 -26.69
C VAL A 513 -22.14 9.46 -27.39
N ALA A 514 -23.28 9.48 -26.69
CA ALA A 514 -24.48 10.16 -27.13
C ALA A 514 -24.54 11.55 -26.49
N SER A 515 -24.51 12.61 -27.30
CA SER A 515 -24.42 14.00 -26.85
C SER A 515 -25.66 14.79 -27.23
N PHE A 516 -26.19 15.56 -26.27
CA PHE A 516 -27.33 16.44 -26.42
C PHE A 516 -26.88 17.89 -26.28
N ASN A 517 -27.16 18.72 -27.28
CA ASN A 517 -26.74 20.12 -27.30
C ASN A 517 -27.56 20.94 -26.31
N LEU A 518 -26.88 21.59 -25.36
CA LEU A 518 -27.50 22.45 -24.35
C LEU A 518 -27.67 23.91 -24.82
N GLY A 519 -26.98 24.29 -25.89
CA GLY A 519 -26.94 25.67 -26.35
C GLY A 519 -25.56 26.02 -26.88
N SER A 520 -25.36 25.81 -28.16
CA SER A 520 -24.13 26.20 -28.85
C SER A 520 -24.24 27.63 -29.36
N THR A 521 -23.13 28.38 -29.32
CA THR A 521 -23.10 29.79 -29.70
C THR A 521 -22.01 30.07 -30.73
N TYR A 522 -22.18 31.14 -31.51
CA TYR A 522 -21.14 31.67 -32.37
C TYR A 522 -20.86 33.13 -32.02
N LYS A 523 -19.64 33.59 -32.30
CA LYS A 523 -19.25 35.00 -32.30
C LYS A 523 -18.44 35.28 -33.56
N THR A 524 -18.92 36.19 -34.39
CA THR A 524 -18.30 36.59 -35.63
C THR A 524 -17.84 38.04 -35.54
N THR A 525 -16.58 38.31 -35.88
CA THR A 525 -15.99 39.65 -35.88
C THR A 525 -15.20 39.94 -37.14
N GLY A 526 -15.16 41.18 -37.62
CA GLY A 526 -14.29 41.59 -38.73
C GLY A 526 -14.98 42.41 -39.81
N SER A 527 -14.63 42.21 -41.08
CA SER A 527 -15.26 42.89 -42.22
C SER A 527 -15.57 41.94 -43.37
N PHE A 528 -16.60 42.30 -44.14
CA PHE A 528 -17.02 41.58 -45.34
C PHE A 528 -17.56 42.55 -46.37
N ALA A 529 -16.95 42.57 -47.56
CA ALA A 529 -17.40 43.36 -48.68
C ALA A 529 -17.43 42.52 -49.96
N THR A 530 -18.36 42.83 -50.85
CA THR A 530 -18.43 42.25 -52.19
C THR A 530 -18.38 43.36 -53.23
N SER A 531 -17.74 43.09 -54.36
CA SER A 531 -17.75 43.96 -55.54
C SER A 531 -17.90 43.12 -56.81
N GLY A 532 -18.17 43.76 -57.94
CA GLY A 532 -18.23 43.12 -59.25
C GLY A 532 -17.09 43.58 -60.12
N PHE A 533 -16.51 42.65 -60.87
CA PHE A 533 -15.55 42.92 -61.94
C PHE A 533 -16.24 42.78 -63.30
N TYR A 534 -16.39 43.90 -63.99
CA TYR A 534 -17.10 44.05 -65.27
C TYR A 534 -16.08 44.18 -66.40
N GLU A 535 -15.80 43.08 -67.11
CA GLU A 535 -14.82 43.04 -68.20
C GLU A 535 -15.17 43.98 -69.36
N GLN A 536 -16.46 44.27 -69.54
CA GLN A 536 -17.00 45.15 -70.55
C GLN A 536 -16.73 46.65 -70.30
N PHE A 537 -16.31 47.03 -69.08
CA PHE A 537 -16.09 48.42 -68.71
C PHE A 537 -14.62 48.85 -68.88
N PRO A 538 -14.37 50.17 -69.08
CA PRO A 538 -13.02 50.73 -69.06
C PRO A 538 -12.25 50.38 -67.79
N GLU A 539 -10.93 50.18 -67.89
CA GLU A 539 -10.06 49.66 -66.81
C GLU A 539 -10.26 50.35 -65.45
N ASN A 540 -10.46 51.66 -65.45
CA ASN A 540 -10.67 52.47 -64.24
C ASN A 540 -12.05 52.29 -63.57
N THR A 541 -13.01 51.66 -64.26
CA THR A 541 -14.38 51.41 -63.77
C THR A 541 -14.73 49.93 -63.76
N GLN A 542 -13.77 49.02 -63.96
CA GLN A 542 -14.04 47.58 -63.98
C GLN A 542 -14.46 47.03 -62.63
N ILE A 543 -14.03 47.63 -61.52
CA ILE A 543 -14.42 47.18 -60.17
C ILE A 543 -15.46 48.14 -59.60
N ILE A 544 -16.68 47.62 -59.43
CA ILE A 544 -17.81 48.40 -58.91
C ILE A 544 -18.31 47.76 -57.61
N SER A 545 -18.55 48.58 -56.59
CA SER A 545 -19.01 48.16 -55.26
C SER A 545 -20.24 48.92 -54.79
N ILE A 546 -21.09 49.35 -55.73
CA ILE A 546 -22.28 50.17 -55.49
C ILE A 546 -23.37 49.32 -54.81
N PRO A 547 -23.84 49.67 -53.60
CA PRO A 547 -24.84 48.87 -52.88
C PRO A 547 -26.16 48.67 -53.62
N GLU A 548 -26.58 49.66 -54.41
CA GLU A 548 -27.78 49.63 -55.25
C GLU A 548 -27.74 48.51 -56.30
N TRP A 549 -26.55 48.01 -56.63
CA TRP A 549 -26.34 46.89 -57.56
C TRP A 549 -26.27 45.53 -56.85
N GLY A 550 -26.60 45.49 -55.56
CA GLY A 550 -26.62 44.27 -54.74
C GLY A 550 -25.31 43.96 -54.03
N PHE A 551 -24.32 44.87 -54.07
CA PHE A 551 -23.05 44.70 -53.38
C PHE A 551 -23.15 45.02 -51.89
N ILE A 552 -22.64 44.12 -51.06
CA ILE A 552 -22.65 44.26 -49.60
C ILE A 552 -21.34 44.88 -49.16
N ASN A 553 -21.38 45.86 -48.25
CA ASN A 553 -20.22 46.35 -47.52
C ASN A 553 -20.52 46.42 -46.02
N ARG A 554 -19.95 45.51 -45.25
CA ARG A 554 -20.09 45.45 -43.78
C ARG A 554 -18.73 45.64 -43.14
N ALA A 555 -18.47 46.86 -42.69
CA ALA A 555 -17.36 47.15 -41.78
C ALA A 555 -17.75 46.83 -40.33
N ASN A 556 -16.76 46.43 -39.51
CA ASN A 556 -16.91 46.25 -38.06
C ASN A 556 -18.02 45.27 -37.62
N ILE A 557 -18.11 44.11 -38.30
CA ILE A 557 -18.95 43.00 -37.87
C ILE A 557 -18.59 42.63 -36.42
N SER A 558 -19.60 42.52 -35.57
CA SER A 558 -19.49 42.03 -34.19
C SER A 558 -20.81 41.39 -33.80
N ASN A 559 -21.08 40.22 -34.37
CA ASN A 559 -22.35 39.51 -34.20
C ASN A 559 -22.13 38.28 -33.32
N SER A 560 -23.06 38.02 -32.40
CA SER A 560 -23.11 36.79 -31.64
C SER A 560 -24.52 36.21 -31.65
N GLY A 561 -24.63 34.90 -31.52
CA GLY A 561 -25.93 34.24 -31.55
C GLY A 561 -25.87 32.75 -31.26
N LYS A 562 -27.02 32.09 -31.39
CA LYS A 562 -27.12 30.63 -31.29
C LYS A 562 -26.59 29.99 -32.57
N ALA A 563 -25.71 29.02 -32.43
CA ALA A 563 -25.17 28.27 -33.56
C ALA A 563 -26.19 27.26 -34.07
N ASN A 564 -26.29 27.12 -35.40
CA ASN A 564 -27.21 26.18 -36.05
C ASN A 564 -26.62 24.77 -36.11
N VAL A 565 -26.48 24.14 -34.94
CA VAL A 565 -25.92 22.79 -34.81
C VAL A 565 -26.97 21.77 -34.38
N SER A 566 -26.72 20.49 -34.67
CA SER A 566 -27.59 19.37 -34.34
C SER A 566 -27.92 19.33 -32.85
N ASN A 567 -29.15 18.93 -32.52
CA ASN A 567 -29.54 18.71 -31.11
C ASN A 567 -28.95 17.43 -30.55
N PHE A 568 -28.70 16.44 -31.42
CA PHE A 568 -28.17 15.13 -31.07
C PHE A 568 -26.91 14.84 -31.87
N ASN A 569 -25.92 14.29 -31.19
CA ASN A 569 -24.63 13.98 -31.77
C ASN A 569 -24.11 12.64 -31.24
N LEU A 570 -23.59 11.80 -32.13
CA LEU A 570 -23.02 10.50 -31.80
C LEU A 570 -21.52 10.50 -32.10
N ALA A 571 -20.71 10.04 -31.14
CA ALA A 571 -19.27 9.95 -31.27
C ALA A 571 -18.72 8.61 -30.77
N LEU A 572 -17.50 8.27 -31.21
CA LEU A 572 -16.67 7.20 -30.66
C LEU A 572 -15.68 7.80 -29.66
N LYS A 573 -15.48 7.14 -28.52
CA LYS A 573 -14.53 7.53 -27.47
C LYS A 573 -13.48 6.44 -27.32
N SER A 574 -12.23 6.85 -27.20
CA SER A 574 -11.12 5.96 -26.84
C SER A 574 -10.19 6.68 -25.87
N SER A 575 -9.73 5.99 -24.85
CA SER A 575 -8.70 6.46 -23.94
C SER A 575 -7.77 5.32 -23.54
N VAL A 576 -6.48 5.62 -23.43
CA VAL A 576 -5.45 4.68 -23.00
C VAL A 576 -4.62 5.38 -21.96
N GLY A 577 -4.29 4.73 -20.85
CA GLY A 577 -3.54 5.40 -19.80
C GLY A 577 -3.04 4.48 -18.71
N ILE A 578 -2.69 5.09 -17.57
CA ILE A 578 -2.18 4.42 -16.39
C ILE A 578 -3.20 4.57 -15.27
N THR A 579 -3.40 3.51 -14.49
CA THR A 579 -4.12 3.50 -13.22
C THR A 579 -3.14 3.29 -12.08
N TYR A 580 -3.33 4.04 -11.00
CA TYR A 580 -2.55 3.95 -9.78
C TYR A 580 -3.49 3.83 -8.58
N PRO A 581 -3.47 2.71 -7.84
CA PRO A 581 -4.28 2.55 -6.64
C PRO A 581 -3.67 3.35 -5.49
N ILE A 582 -4.46 4.26 -4.91
CA ILE A 582 -4.09 4.96 -3.66
C ILE A 582 -4.26 4.00 -2.48
N ASN A 583 -5.36 3.24 -2.51
CA ASN A 583 -5.66 2.15 -1.58
C ASN A 583 -6.57 1.14 -2.30
N TYR A 584 -7.06 0.12 -1.59
CA TYR A 584 -7.92 -0.90 -2.19
C TYR A 584 -9.21 -0.33 -2.82
N PHE A 585 -9.79 0.71 -2.22
CA PHE A 585 -11.05 1.28 -2.67
C PHE A 585 -10.86 2.42 -3.66
N THR A 586 -9.75 3.17 -3.59
CA THR A 586 -9.55 4.38 -4.38
C THR A 586 -8.45 4.19 -5.42
N THR A 587 -8.78 4.40 -6.68
CA THR A 587 -7.84 4.38 -7.81
C THR A 587 -7.86 5.73 -8.53
N ILE A 588 -6.68 6.27 -8.84
CA ILE A 588 -6.54 7.41 -9.77
C ILE A 588 -6.15 6.89 -11.15
N PHE A 589 -6.54 7.60 -12.20
CA PHE A 589 -6.19 7.25 -13.57
C PHE A 589 -5.91 8.50 -14.40
N VAL A 590 -4.99 8.36 -15.35
CA VAL A 590 -4.60 9.44 -16.27
C VAL A 590 -4.24 8.84 -17.62
N GLY A 591 -4.66 9.47 -18.72
CA GLY A 591 -4.30 9.01 -20.06
C GLY A 591 -4.76 9.93 -21.18
N PRO A 592 -4.15 9.86 -22.37
CA PRO A 592 -4.71 10.46 -23.57
C PRO A 592 -6.14 10.00 -23.85
N GLU A 593 -6.93 10.89 -24.42
CA GLU A 593 -8.32 10.66 -24.80
C GLU A 593 -8.61 11.25 -26.17
N ILE A 594 -9.35 10.48 -26.98
CA ILE A 594 -9.82 10.87 -28.30
C ILE A 594 -11.34 10.68 -28.35
N ILE A 595 -12.07 11.71 -28.79
CA ILE A 595 -13.50 11.64 -29.06
C ILE A 595 -13.73 12.02 -30.51
N TRP A 596 -14.15 11.08 -31.34
CA TRP A 596 -14.36 11.26 -32.76
C TRP A 596 -15.84 11.22 -33.12
N ASN A 597 -16.35 12.35 -33.62
CA ASN A 597 -17.73 12.48 -34.03
C ASN A 597 -18.03 11.73 -35.33
N ILE A 598 -19.04 10.87 -35.29
CA ILE A 598 -19.50 10.10 -36.45
C ILE A 598 -20.79 10.65 -37.06
N SER A 599 -21.55 11.48 -36.36
CA SER A 599 -22.72 12.19 -36.90
C SER A 599 -22.39 13.54 -37.54
N ASN A 600 -23.36 14.16 -38.21
CA ASN A 600 -23.21 15.51 -38.76
C ASN A 600 -23.57 16.56 -37.69
N LEU A 601 -22.67 17.52 -37.45
CA LEU A 601 -22.93 18.63 -36.54
C LEU A 601 -23.87 19.68 -37.11
N SER A 602 -23.97 19.82 -38.42
CA SER A 602 -24.84 20.85 -39.04
C SER A 602 -26.27 20.35 -39.21
N LYS A 603 -27.25 21.22 -38.92
CA LYS A 603 -28.68 21.02 -39.27
C LYS A 603 -29.02 21.54 -40.67
N ALA A 604 -28.13 22.30 -41.30
CA ALA A 604 -28.42 22.94 -42.55
C ALA A 604 -28.57 21.88 -43.66
N LYS A 605 -29.64 22.00 -44.46
CA LYS A 605 -29.84 21.15 -45.66
C LYS A 605 -28.98 21.63 -46.83
N ASN A 606 -28.85 22.95 -46.96
CA ASN A 606 -28.03 23.62 -47.95
C ASN A 606 -26.98 24.49 -47.25
N SER A 607 -25.83 24.65 -47.87
CA SER A 607 -24.81 25.61 -47.51
C SER A 607 -24.72 26.69 -48.58
N THR A 608 -24.49 27.93 -48.17
CA THR A 608 -24.21 29.05 -49.08
C THR A 608 -22.78 29.50 -48.87
N ASN A 609 -21.95 29.45 -49.91
CA ASN A 609 -20.57 29.91 -49.82
C ASN A 609 -20.48 31.45 -49.90
N ALA A 610 -19.28 32.01 -49.73
CA ALA A 610 -19.09 33.46 -49.70
C ALA A 610 -19.43 34.15 -51.06
N PHE A 611 -19.39 33.41 -52.18
CA PHE A 611 -19.84 33.92 -53.47
C PHE A 611 -21.37 33.90 -53.61
N GLY A 612 -22.10 33.24 -52.71
CA GLY A 612 -23.56 33.11 -52.75
C GLY A 612 -24.05 31.85 -53.46
N GLU A 613 -23.14 30.95 -53.86
CA GLU A 613 -23.52 29.68 -54.46
C GLU A 613 -24.13 28.76 -53.41
N ILE A 614 -25.27 28.16 -53.73
CA ILE A 614 -25.98 27.23 -52.85
C ILE A 614 -25.65 25.81 -53.26
N SER A 615 -25.14 25.01 -52.32
CA SER A 615 -24.88 23.58 -52.51
C SER A 615 -25.54 22.75 -51.41
N PRO A 616 -25.80 21.44 -51.63
CA PRO A 616 -26.18 20.54 -50.56
C PRO A 616 -25.14 20.59 -49.42
N SER A 617 -25.61 20.63 -48.19
CA SER A 617 -24.76 20.68 -46.99
C SER A 617 -23.98 19.38 -46.83
N GLN A 618 -22.67 19.52 -46.67
CA GLN A 618 -21.74 18.43 -46.41
C GLN A 618 -21.58 18.19 -44.91
N LYS A 619 -21.08 17.00 -44.55
CA LYS A 619 -20.87 16.59 -43.17
C LYS A 619 -19.85 17.49 -42.48
N VAL A 620 -20.25 18.07 -41.35
CA VAL A 620 -19.40 18.81 -40.42
C VAL A 620 -18.98 17.88 -39.30
N GLY A 621 -17.68 17.64 -39.19
CA GLY A 621 -17.06 16.74 -38.23
C GLY A 621 -16.33 17.47 -37.12
N LEU A 622 -16.24 16.82 -35.97
CA LEU A 622 -15.46 17.27 -34.82
C LEU A 622 -14.67 16.09 -34.27
N LEU A 623 -13.39 16.32 -34.05
CA LEU A 623 -12.50 15.42 -33.33
C LEU A 623 -11.99 16.17 -32.12
N LYS A 624 -11.97 15.52 -30.96
CA LYS A 624 -11.28 16.00 -29.77
C LYS A 624 -10.08 15.08 -29.55
N TYR A 625 -8.95 15.66 -29.18
CA TYR A 625 -7.80 14.94 -28.63
C TYR A 625 -7.28 15.69 -27.41
N GLY A 626 -6.92 14.96 -26.35
CA GLY A 626 -6.52 15.58 -25.09
C GLY A 626 -6.06 14.56 -24.05
N VAL A 627 -6.11 14.96 -22.79
CA VAL A 627 -5.77 14.13 -21.63
C VAL A 627 -6.98 14.09 -20.70
N LYS A 628 -7.27 12.90 -20.17
CA LYS A 628 -8.26 12.62 -19.14
C LYS A 628 -7.53 12.29 -17.83
N PHE A 629 -8.01 12.86 -16.72
CA PHE A 629 -7.57 12.56 -15.37
C PHE A 629 -8.80 12.28 -14.51
N GLY A 630 -8.76 11.25 -13.65
CA GLY A 630 -9.89 10.95 -12.78
C GLY A 630 -9.55 10.11 -11.57
N VAL A 631 -10.54 9.99 -10.70
CA VAL A 631 -10.54 9.15 -9.50
C VAL A 631 -11.75 8.23 -9.53
N SER A 632 -11.59 7.00 -9.07
CA SER A 632 -12.62 5.97 -9.00
C SER A 632 -12.62 5.33 -7.60
N TYR A 633 -13.79 5.12 -7.04
CA TYR A 633 -14.02 4.52 -5.72
C TYR A 633 -14.85 3.25 -5.83
N LYS A 634 -14.35 2.13 -5.30
CA LYS A 634 -15.02 0.84 -5.21
C LYS A 634 -16.01 0.81 -4.04
N PHE A 635 -17.23 0.36 -4.30
CA PHE A 635 -18.27 0.14 -3.30
C PHE A 635 -18.29 -1.30 -2.77
#